data_AF-A0A1Y3NFB0-F1
#
_entry.id   AF-A0A1Y3NFB0-F1
#
_cell.length_a   1.000
_cell.length_b   1.000
_cell.length_c   1.000
_cell.angle_alpha   90.00
_cell.angle_beta   90.00
_cell.angle_gamma   90.00
#
_symmetry.space_group_name_H-M   'P 1'
#
loop_
_entity.id
_entity.type
_entity.pdbx_description
1 polymer ?
#
loop_
_entity_poly.entity_id
_entity_poly.type
_entity_poly.pdbx_seq_one_letter_code
_entity_poly.pdbx_strand_id
1 'polypeptide(L)'
;TEIEKLICRIYSETFNINENEIGKMNDFYELGGDSLNAIRVSSKIEKELNIKINIKDILSNSVVCDLSKFIENILNNDKENYETEIIKKYNKKEFPITSQQLGVYIDSIKNSNSIIYNIPYLYKFKRNIDVNKIKAALIEMFNEQEIFKSKYNSKEIEGQTEVYGFIDDECSLEFEEYTYENAKSFVRPFDLSEAPLIRVGFINDEILLIDMHHIISDGMTMSIISKYLNNYYNDVTNEKLEIQFSDYAINLNEKKKEFYFEKQIEFYREIFENEEYDVLNIPKKEKSLNEDYEDENGNIAYCYETIDNNTSELINNYIKNYGLSKTAFFLTIYGYVLSKYSGQDIIYSSIIGANRNSRYIENMIGMFVSTQPILLKYKNENETFIEKMKQNMNYLMNIYSNQDVSFSQLIKELKLERVNNLFVYQPREVLINDDEGSIFSKNNSEEDILNLGNKNNNTKFDFMFTVHENKTQNYYITVEYDKEIYESTIMNNIIKSFIEVIKNVDSYNQKINEIEYIPVNEKERILNEFNSDINNYECDKLYHVEFSKIAKQYPERNAIVCNEVKISYGQLEEMSNSLAHYLRECGITRNDIVPIISERSHYYIIGTLAISKAGGAFLPVDKKLPIDRIEYILEEVNPKIILFYNTQYIIEQIGDKNYHTYNLENHNYDINNEYIDNINE
;
A
#
# COMPACT_ATOMS: atom_id res chain seq x y z
N THR A 1 23.81 -36.49 -11.35
CA THR A 1 24.95 -36.08 -12.20
C THR A 1 25.92 -35.29 -11.34
N GLU A 2 27.08 -34.89 -11.87
CA GLU A 2 28.00 -34.02 -11.12
C GLU A 2 27.38 -32.63 -10.87
N ILE A 3 26.55 -32.13 -11.80
CA ILE A 3 25.80 -30.89 -11.61
C ILE A 3 24.74 -31.03 -10.50
N GLU A 4 24.01 -32.15 -10.42
CA GLU A 4 23.08 -32.40 -9.29
C GLU A 4 23.80 -32.34 -7.94
N LYS A 5 24.97 -32.97 -7.80
CA LYS A 5 25.77 -32.93 -6.56
C LYS A 5 26.23 -31.50 -6.24
N LEU A 6 26.68 -30.76 -7.25
CA LEU A 6 27.08 -29.37 -7.10
C LEU A 6 25.92 -28.51 -6.57
N ILE A 7 24.72 -28.64 -7.14
CA ILE A 7 23.55 -27.89 -6.69
C ILE A 7 23.16 -28.31 -5.26
N CYS A 8 23.16 -29.60 -4.92
CA CYS A 8 22.91 -30.07 -3.55
C CYS A 8 23.86 -29.42 -2.55
N ARG A 9 25.15 -29.34 -2.87
CA ARG A 9 26.16 -28.67 -2.04
C ARG A 9 25.94 -27.16 -1.94
N ILE A 10 25.60 -26.48 -3.04
CA ILE A 10 25.27 -25.05 -3.03
C ILE A 10 24.04 -24.79 -2.15
N TYR A 11 23.02 -25.63 -2.23
CA TYR A 11 21.82 -25.53 -1.40
C TYR A 11 22.12 -25.82 0.08
N SER A 12 22.94 -26.83 0.37
CA SER A 12 23.43 -27.16 1.72
C SER A 12 24.04 -25.94 2.39
N GLU A 13 24.98 -25.29 1.70
CA GLU A 13 25.64 -24.09 2.22
C GLU A 13 24.74 -22.85 2.27
N THR A 14 23.76 -22.73 1.38
CA THR A 14 22.87 -21.55 1.31
C THR A 14 21.80 -21.60 2.39
N PHE A 15 21.21 -22.78 2.60
CA PHE A 15 20.13 -23.00 3.57
C PHE A 15 20.61 -23.49 4.94
N ASN A 16 21.92 -23.76 5.08
CA ASN A 16 22.52 -24.35 6.28
C ASN A 16 21.86 -25.68 6.68
N ILE A 17 21.64 -26.54 5.67
CA ILE A 17 21.05 -27.88 5.81
C ILE A 17 22.15 -28.90 5.50
N ASN A 18 22.16 -30.06 6.17
CA ASN A 18 23.16 -31.07 5.88
C ASN A 18 23.06 -31.52 4.42
N GLU A 19 24.18 -31.60 3.70
CA GLU A 19 24.20 -32.00 2.28
C GLU A 19 23.51 -33.36 2.05
N ASN A 20 23.61 -34.28 3.02
CA ASN A 20 22.98 -35.61 2.93
C ASN A 20 21.44 -35.56 3.01
N GLU A 21 20.86 -34.45 3.45
CA GLU A 21 19.41 -34.24 3.55
C GLU A 21 18.83 -33.62 2.26
N ILE A 22 19.68 -33.17 1.33
CA ILE A 22 19.27 -32.56 0.07
C ILE A 22 19.44 -33.56 -1.07
N GLY A 23 18.32 -34.08 -1.54
CA GLY A 23 18.21 -34.93 -2.72
C GLY A 23 17.83 -34.18 -4.00
N LYS A 24 17.96 -34.89 -5.12
CA LYS A 24 17.65 -34.36 -6.46
C LYS A 24 16.19 -33.93 -6.70
N MET A 25 15.26 -34.35 -5.84
CA MET A 25 13.84 -34.00 -5.91
C MET A 25 13.46 -32.88 -4.95
N ASN A 26 14.41 -32.36 -4.16
CA ASN A 26 14.11 -31.21 -3.32
C ASN A 26 13.89 -29.98 -4.19
N ASP A 27 12.86 -29.24 -3.81
CA ASP A 27 12.47 -28.01 -4.45
C ASP A 27 13.04 -26.80 -3.69
N PHE A 28 13.49 -25.79 -4.44
CA PHE A 28 14.07 -24.56 -3.90
C PHE A 28 13.13 -23.88 -2.89
N TYR A 29 11.82 -23.80 -3.16
CA TYR A 29 10.85 -23.20 -2.24
C TYR A 29 10.63 -24.07 -1.00
N GLU A 30 10.66 -25.40 -1.15
CA GLU A 30 10.52 -26.33 -0.03
C GLU A 30 11.65 -26.19 0.99
N LEU A 31 12.84 -25.82 0.55
CA LEU A 31 14.00 -25.56 1.41
C LEU A 31 13.98 -24.17 2.05
N GLY A 32 12.93 -23.37 1.81
CA GLY A 32 12.82 -21.98 2.28
C GLY A 32 13.40 -20.95 1.32
N GLY A 33 13.50 -21.29 0.03
CA GLY A 33 14.00 -20.41 -1.01
C GLY A 33 13.18 -19.13 -1.19
N ASP A 34 13.89 -18.00 -1.23
CA ASP A 34 13.37 -16.67 -1.51
C ASP A 34 14.27 -15.97 -2.55
N SER A 35 13.96 -14.72 -2.89
CA SER A 35 14.77 -13.94 -3.84
C SER A 35 16.21 -13.74 -3.37
N LEU A 36 16.45 -13.60 -2.07
CA LEU A 36 17.80 -13.39 -1.51
C LEU A 36 18.61 -14.69 -1.59
N ASN A 37 18.03 -15.82 -1.24
CA ASN A 37 18.65 -17.14 -1.42
C ASN A 37 18.91 -17.44 -2.89
N ALA A 38 18.02 -17.03 -3.81
CA ALA A 38 18.23 -17.21 -5.25
C ALA A 38 19.42 -16.40 -5.76
N ILE A 39 19.66 -15.20 -5.22
CA ILE A 39 20.86 -14.39 -5.50
C ILE A 39 22.12 -15.13 -5.08
N ARG A 40 22.14 -15.69 -3.86
CA ARG A 40 23.29 -16.45 -3.35
C ARG A 40 23.55 -17.71 -4.18
N VAL A 41 22.51 -18.46 -4.51
CA VAL A 41 22.61 -19.64 -5.37
C VAL A 41 23.16 -19.26 -6.75
N SER A 42 22.61 -18.22 -7.38
CA SER A 42 23.06 -17.71 -8.68
C SER A 42 24.55 -17.33 -8.64
N SER A 43 24.97 -16.56 -7.64
CA SER A 43 26.36 -16.15 -7.42
C SER A 43 27.31 -17.34 -7.23
N LYS A 44 26.92 -18.34 -6.43
CA LYS A 44 27.72 -19.55 -6.23
C LYS A 44 27.84 -20.40 -7.50
N ILE A 45 26.77 -20.51 -8.27
CA ILE A 45 26.81 -21.18 -9.58
C ILE A 45 27.74 -20.41 -10.53
N GLU A 46 27.66 -19.08 -10.53
CA GLU A 46 28.55 -18.20 -11.31
C GLU A 46 30.03 -18.41 -10.96
N LYS A 47 30.33 -18.56 -9.67
CA LYS A 47 31.69 -18.83 -9.16
C LYS A 47 32.21 -20.21 -9.58
N GLU A 48 31.38 -21.25 -9.48
CA GLU A 48 31.79 -22.64 -9.71
C GLU A 48 31.80 -23.05 -11.20
N LEU A 49 30.87 -22.56 -12.00
CA LEU A 49 30.65 -23.01 -13.39
C LEU A 49 30.99 -21.95 -14.45
N ASN A 50 31.24 -20.70 -14.03
CA ASN A 50 31.47 -19.57 -14.91
C ASN A 50 30.36 -19.42 -15.96
N ILE A 51 29.11 -19.50 -15.49
CA ILE A 51 27.88 -19.14 -16.22
C ILE A 51 27.02 -18.22 -15.35
N LYS A 52 26.38 -17.22 -15.96
CA LYS A 52 25.48 -16.29 -15.27
C LYS A 52 24.05 -16.75 -15.41
N ILE A 53 23.47 -17.26 -14.33
CA ILE A 53 22.08 -17.70 -14.26
C ILE A 53 21.27 -16.63 -13.55
N ASN A 54 20.12 -16.25 -14.10
CA ASN A 54 19.26 -15.25 -13.47
C ASN A 54 18.36 -15.88 -12.40
N ILE A 55 17.85 -15.07 -11.48
CA ILE A 55 16.88 -15.50 -10.45
C ILE A 55 15.70 -16.25 -11.09
N LYS A 56 15.20 -15.73 -12.21
CA LYS A 56 14.10 -16.34 -12.97
C LYS A 56 14.37 -17.80 -13.35
N ASP A 57 15.61 -18.12 -13.73
CA ASP A 57 15.97 -19.47 -14.18
C ASP A 57 15.96 -20.47 -13.03
N ILE A 58 16.44 -20.06 -11.84
CA ILE A 58 16.38 -20.87 -10.61
C ILE A 58 14.92 -21.09 -10.22
N LEU A 59 14.12 -20.02 -10.24
CA LEU A 59 12.74 -20.05 -9.77
C LEU A 59 11.78 -20.77 -10.74
N SER A 60 12.11 -20.81 -12.04
CA SER A 60 11.38 -21.58 -13.05
C SER A 60 11.79 -23.06 -13.09
N ASN A 61 12.99 -23.38 -12.58
CA ASN A 61 13.53 -24.74 -12.49
C ASN A 61 13.82 -25.08 -11.02
N SER A 62 12.84 -24.90 -10.13
CA SER A 62 13.03 -24.92 -8.67
C SER A 62 13.53 -26.26 -8.12
N VAL A 63 13.19 -27.37 -8.77
CA VAL A 63 13.63 -28.72 -8.38
C VAL A 63 15.08 -28.95 -8.80
N VAL A 64 15.91 -29.48 -7.89
CA VAL A 64 17.35 -29.72 -8.13
C VAL A 64 17.62 -30.44 -9.46
N CYS A 65 16.87 -31.50 -9.79
CA CYS A 65 17.10 -32.23 -11.04
C CYS A 65 16.75 -31.42 -12.30
N ASP A 66 15.80 -30.50 -12.21
CA ASP A 66 15.39 -29.67 -13.35
C ASP A 66 16.35 -28.50 -13.53
N LEU A 67 16.79 -27.85 -12.44
CA LEU A 67 17.88 -26.88 -12.49
C LEU A 67 19.15 -27.51 -13.06
N SER A 68 19.46 -28.74 -12.65
CA SER A 68 20.64 -29.47 -13.13
C SER A 68 20.59 -29.68 -14.64
N LYS A 69 19.46 -30.16 -15.17
CA LYS A 69 19.28 -30.35 -16.62
C LYS A 69 19.36 -29.04 -17.38
N PHE A 70 18.78 -27.97 -16.82
CA PHE A 70 18.84 -26.65 -17.42
C PHE A 70 20.29 -26.15 -17.54
N ILE A 71 21.07 -26.28 -16.46
CA ILE A 71 22.51 -25.95 -16.43
C ILE A 71 23.31 -26.82 -17.41
N GLU A 72 23.07 -28.13 -17.41
CA GLU A 72 23.74 -29.05 -18.34
C GLU A 72 23.45 -28.68 -19.80
N ASN A 73 22.23 -28.24 -20.12
CA ASN A 73 21.89 -27.76 -21.46
C ASN A 73 22.65 -26.47 -21.82
N ILE A 74 22.73 -25.50 -20.90
CA ILE A 74 23.51 -24.27 -21.10
C ILE A 74 24.97 -24.60 -21.37
N LEU A 75 25.59 -25.42 -20.52
CA LEU A 75 27.01 -25.77 -20.63
C LEU A 75 27.36 -26.47 -21.95
N ASN A 76 26.43 -27.27 -22.49
CA ASN A 76 26.65 -28.03 -23.72
C ASN A 76 26.29 -27.26 -24.99
N ASN A 77 25.25 -26.42 -24.97
CA ASN A 77 24.61 -25.92 -26.18
C ASN A 77 24.49 -24.39 -26.26
N ASP A 78 24.60 -23.65 -25.14
CA ASP A 78 24.19 -22.24 -25.09
C ASP A 78 25.08 -21.35 -24.19
N LYS A 79 26.33 -21.76 -23.97
CA LYS A 79 27.22 -21.11 -23.01
C LYS A 79 27.48 -19.63 -23.33
N GLU A 80 27.49 -19.25 -24.61
CA GLU A 80 27.72 -17.87 -25.06
C GLU A 80 26.62 -16.91 -24.56
N ASN A 81 25.36 -17.36 -24.47
CA ASN A 81 24.24 -16.53 -24.01
C ASN A 81 24.18 -16.37 -22.48
N TYR A 82 24.90 -17.21 -21.74
CA TYR A 82 24.97 -17.21 -20.28
C TYR A 82 26.40 -16.93 -19.79
N GLU A 83 27.23 -16.27 -20.59
CA GLU A 83 28.59 -15.96 -20.20
C GLU A 83 28.63 -14.99 -19.02
N THR A 84 29.53 -15.25 -18.08
CA THR A 84 29.73 -14.38 -16.92
C THR A 84 30.37 -13.08 -17.35
N GLU A 85 29.83 -11.99 -16.85
CA GLU A 85 30.46 -10.70 -17.02
C GLU A 85 31.74 -10.62 -16.19
N ILE A 86 32.84 -10.15 -16.79
CA ILE A 86 34.09 -9.92 -16.08
C ILE A 86 34.20 -8.44 -15.76
N ILE A 87 34.11 -8.09 -14.48
CA ILE A 87 34.37 -6.72 -14.02
C ILE A 87 35.88 -6.56 -13.82
N LYS A 88 36.46 -5.58 -14.52
CA LYS A 88 37.90 -5.28 -14.42
C LYS A 88 38.19 -4.56 -13.10
N LYS A 89 39.35 -4.84 -12.51
CA LYS A 89 39.90 -4.05 -11.42
C LYS A 89 40.63 -2.83 -12.00
N TYR A 90 40.06 -1.64 -11.82
CA TYR A 90 40.56 -0.39 -12.37
C TYR A 90 41.55 0.30 -11.43
N ASN A 91 41.50 0.05 -10.11
CA ASN A 91 42.34 0.69 -9.08
C ASN A 91 42.33 2.23 -9.17
N LYS A 92 41.16 2.82 -9.43
CA LYS A 92 40.98 4.27 -9.49
C LYS A 92 40.44 4.80 -8.17
N LYS A 93 41.00 5.92 -7.72
CA LYS A 93 40.53 6.65 -6.53
C LYS A 93 39.34 7.56 -6.77
N GLU A 94 38.95 7.72 -8.03
CA GLU A 94 37.81 8.52 -8.46
C GLU A 94 36.91 7.62 -9.32
N PHE A 95 35.61 7.60 -9.00
CA PHE A 95 34.62 6.79 -9.69
C PHE A 95 33.30 7.56 -9.88
N PRO A 96 32.57 7.34 -10.98
CA PRO A 96 31.27 7.96 -11.19
C PRO A 96 30.27 7.44 -10.15
N ILE A 97 29.38 8.30 -9.67
CA ILE A 97 28.29 7.85 -8.80
C ILE A 97 27.36 6.87 -9.55
N THR A 98 26.84 5.85 -8.88
CA THR A 98 25.85 4.95 -9.51
C THR A 98 24.49 5.63 -9.63
N SER A 99 23.61 5.09 -10.50
CA SER A 99 22.25 5.61 -10.65
C SER A 99 21.46 5.53 -9.34
N GLN A 100 21.70 4.47 -8.53
CA GLN A 100 21.11 4.25 -7.22
C GLN A 100 21.58 5.30 -6.20
N GLN A 101 22.90 5.57 -6.16
CA GLN A 101 23.49 6.56 -5.26
C GLN A 101 23.09 8.00 -5.60
N LEU A 102 22.92 8.34 -6.88
CA LEU A 102 22.60 9.70 -7.33
C LEU A 102 21.30 10.24 -6.72
N GLY A 103 20.25 9.42 -6.66
CA GLY A 103 18.97 9.83 -6.06
C GLY A 103 19.11 10.18 -4.58
N VAL A 104 19.83 9.33 -3.83
CA VAL A 104 20.13 9.55 -2.41
C VAL A 104 21.00 10.78 -2.22
N TYR A 105 22.04 10.96 -3.04
CA TYR A 105 22.89 12.14 -3.00
C TYR A 105 22.09 13.44 -3.16
N ILE A 106 21.24 13.52 -4.20
CA ILE A 106 20.42 14.71 -4.48
C ILE A 106 19.47 15.04 -3.32
N ASP A 107 18.87 14.03 -2.71
CA ASP A 107 17.94 14.26 -1.59
C ASP A 107 18.68 14.62 -0.29
N SER A 108 19.86 14.03 -0.08
CA SER A 108 20.74 14.34 1.07
C SER A 108 21.27 15.77 1.02
N ILE A 109 21.70 16.26 -0.16
CA ILE A 109 22.16 17.66 -0.29
C ILE A 109 21.02 18.67 -0.12
N LYS A 110 19.79 18.32 -0.51
CA LYS A 110 18.60 19.17 -0.32
C LYS A 110 18.19 19.24 1.15
N ASN A 111 18.40 18.15 1.88
CA ASN A 111 18.02 17.98 3.27
C ASN A 111 19.26 17.72 4.15
N SER A 112 20.27 18.59 4.08
CA SER A 112 21.60 18.34 4.69
C SER A 112 21.61 18.14 6.21
N ASN A 113 20.56 18.60 6.91
CA ASN A 113 20.41 18.42 8.36
C ASN A 113 19.53 17.21 8.71
N SER A 114 19.12 16.41 7.73
CA SER A 114 18.28 15.24 7.92
C SER A 114 19.12 14.01 8.26
N ILE A 115 18.52 13.07 9.00
CA ILE A 115 19.05 11.73 9.25
C ILE A 115 18.25 10.66 8.50
N ILE A 116 17.43 11.04 7.51
CA ILE A 116 16.57 10.11 6.75
C ILE A 116 17.35 9.00 6.01
N TYR A 117 18.63 9.26 5.71
CA TYR A 117 19.54 8.31 5.07
C TYR A 117 20.61 7.76 6.03
N ASN A 118 20.47 7.98 7.33
CA ASN A 118 21.29 7.28 8.32
C ASN A 118 20.74 5.86 8.51
N ILE A 119 21.64 4.87 8.57
CA ILE A 119 21.31 3.47 8.85
C ILE A 119 21.98 3.07 10.17
N PRO A 120 21.36 3.38 11.32
CA PRO A 120 21.91 3.02 12.61
C PRO A 120 21.67 1.55 12.96
N TYR A 121 22.68 0.93 13.55
CA TYR A 121 22.63 -0.42 14.09
C TYR A 121 23.16 -0.46 15.52
N LEU A 122 22.53 -1.31 16.33
CA LEU A 122 22.95 -1.60 17.70
C LEU A 122 23.18 -3.09 17.87
N TYR A 123 24.33 -3.46 18.43
CA TYR A 123 24.69 -4.83 18.70
C TYR A 123 25.17 -5.01 20.12
N LYS A 124 24.41 -5.75 20.91
CA LYS A 124 24.86 -6.17 22.23
C LYS A 124 25.80 -7.37 22.12
N PHE A 125 26.99 -7.27 22.70
CA PHE A 125 27.95 -8.37 22.75
C PHE A 125 27.50 -9.49 23.70
N LYS A 126 27.97 -10.71 23.45
CA LYS A 126 27.95 -11.78 24.46
C LYS A 126 28.87 -11.40 25.63
N ARG A 127 28.72 -12.10 26.77
CA ARG A 127 29.62 -11.90 27.92
C ARG A 127 31.06 -12.28 27.55
N ASN A 128 32.02 -11.57 28.14
CA ASN A 128 33.46 -11.83 28.01
C ASN A 128 34.01 -11.70 26.58
N ILE A 129 33.46 -10.79 25.77
CA ILE A 129 34.01 -10.44 24.46
C ILE A 129 35.16 -9.44 24.65
N ASP A 130 36.29 -9.68 23.97
CA ASP A 130 37.39 -8.72 23.91
C ASP A 130 37.10 -7.63 22.86
N VAL A 131 36.62 -6.48 23.34
CA VAL A 131 36.30 -5.32 22.49
C VAL A 131 37.52 -4.78 21.75
N ASN A 132 38.74 -4.97 22.26
CA ASN A 132 39.95 -4.54 21.53
C ASN A 132 40.16 -5.37 20.26
N LYS A 133 39.84 -6.67 20.29
CA LYS A 133 39.85 -7.52 19.08
C LYS A 133 38.81 -7.06 18.07
N ILE A 134 37.66 -6.58 18.52
CA ILE A 134 36.61 -6.00 17.66
C ILE A 134 37.05 -4.66 17.06
N LYS A 135 37.62 -3.76 17.87
CA LYS A 135 38.20 -2.49 17.39
C LYS A 135 39.28 -2.73 16.33
N ALA A 136 40.15 -3.72 16.53
CA ALA A 136 41.15 -4.13 15.54
C ALA A 136 40.50 -4.66 14.24
N ALA A 137 39.49 -5.53 14.35
CA ALA A 137 38.75 -6.05 13.20
C ALA A 137 38.08 -4.94 12.37
N LEU A 138 37.48 -3.95 13.05
CA LEU A 138 36.85 -2.80 12.40
C LEU A 138 37.86 -1.93 11.67
N ILE A 139 39.03 -1.68 12.26
CA ILE A 139 40.12 -0.94 11.59
C ILE A 139 40.61 -1.71 10.35
N GLU A 140 40.79 -3.02 10.46
CA GLU A 140 41.23 -3.84 9.32
C GLU A 140 40.22 -3.80 8.18
N MET A 141 38.94 -4.03 8.49
CA MET A 141 37.85 -3.92 7.53
C MET A 141 37.76 -2.54 6.89
N PHE A 142 37.90 -1.47 7.69
CA PHE A 142 37.90 -0.08 7.21
C PHE A 142 39.01 0.19 6.19
N ASN A 143 40.20 -0.39 6.43
CA ASN A 143 41.34 -0.26 5.52
C ASN A 143 41.18 -1.10 4.24
N GLU A 144 40.56 -2.28 4.33
CA GLU A 144 40.34 -3.19 3.19
C GLU A 144 39.21 -2.77 2.25
N GLN A 145 38.20 -2.06 2.77
CA GLN A 145 37.00 -1.68 2.03
C GLN A 145 37.05 -0.21 1.62
N GLU A 146 37.35 0.07 0.35
CA GLU A 146 37.55 1.43 -0.17
C GLU A 146 36.32 2.33 0.01
N ILE A 147 35.12 1.74 0.00
CA ILE A 147 33.85 2.46 0.09
C ILE A 147 33.68 3.21 1.43
N PHE A 148 34.27 2.74 2.53
CA PHE A 148 34.20 3.42 3.83
C PHE A 148 34.99 4.73 3.87
N LYS A 149 35.99 4.84 3.00
CA LYS A 149 36.84 6.02 2.81
C LYS A 149 36.32 6.95 1.72
N SER A 150 35.13 6.69 1.18
CA SER A 150 34.57 7.46 0.06
C SER A 150 33.85 8.73 0.52
N LYS A 151 34.09 9.83 -0.21
CA LYS A 151 33.32 11.08 -0.15
C LYS A 151 32.81 11.47 -1.54
N TYR A 152 31.78 12.31 -1.60
CA TYR A 152 31.04 12.60 -2.84
C TYR A 152 30.96 14.11 -3.10
N ASN A 153 31.42 14.52 -4.29
CA ASN A 153 31.44 15.92 -4.70
C ASN A 153 30.98 16.09 -6.14
N SER A 154 30.40 17.25 -6.46
CA SER A 154 30.08 17.63 -7.83
C SER A 154 31.34 18.00 -8.61
N LYS A 155 31.40 17.62 -9.89
CA LYS A 155 32.49 17.87 -10.82
C LYS A 155 31.93 18.34 -12.16
N GLU A 156 32.57 19.34 -12.76
CA GLU A 156 32.28 19.75 -14.13
C GLU A 156 33.01 18.84 -15.13
N ILE A 157 32.24 18.17 -15.99
CA ILE A 157 32.74 17.32 -17.08
C ILE A 157 32.04 17.73 -18.36
N GLU A 158 32.81 18.13 -19.38
CA GLU A 158 32.28 18.52 -20.70
C GLU A 158 31.17 19.61 -20.65
N GLY A 159 31.19 20.46 -19.62
CA GLY A 159 30.21 21.54 -19.40
C GLY A 159 28.90 21.07 -18.75
N GLN A 160 28.87 19.85 -18.20
CA GLN A 160 27.79 19.35 -17.37
C GLN A 160 28.31 19.07 -15.95
N THR A 161 27.51 19.47 -14.96
CA THR A 161 27.76 19.12 -13.56
C THR A 161 27.38 17.67 -13.32
N GLU A 162 28.37 16.82 -13.05
CA GLU A 162 28.21 15.42 -12.65
C GLU A 162 28.61 15.22 -11.19
N VAL A 163 28.28 14.07 -10.59
CA VAL A 163 28.65 13.76 -9.20
C VAL A 163 29.57 12.55 -9.19
N TYR A 164 30.66 12.64 -8.44
CA TYR A 164 31.70 11.62 -8.37
C TYR A 164 32.01 11.25 -6.92
N GLY A 165 32.35 9.98 -6.73
CA GLY A 165 32.93 9.44 -5.50
C GLY A 165 34.46 9.52 -5.54
N PHE A 166 35.06 9.86 -4.41
CA PHE A 166 36.50 10.00 -4.21
C PHE A 166 36.94 9.22 -2.98
N ILE A 167 37.96 8.38 -3.12
CA ILE A 167 38.55 7.60 -2.03
C ILE A 167 39.61 8.45 -1.32
N ASP A 168 39.40 8.70 -0.04
CA ASP A 168 40.31 9.44 0.83
C ASP A 168 41.18 8.48 1.66
N ASP A 169 42.39 8.21 1.20
CA ASP A 169 43.31 7.29 1.91
C ASP A 169 43.91 7.88 3.20
N GLU A 170 43.77 9.19 3.43
CA GLU A 170 44.21 9.82 4.68
C GLU A 170 43.16 9.72 5.79
N CYS A 171 41.94 9.33 5.42
CA CYS A 171 40.84 9.11 6.34
C CYS A 171 41.12 7.95 7.30
N SER A 172 40.75 8.12 8.57
CA SER A 172 40.83 7.09 9.61
C SER A 172 39.49 6.85 10.28
N LEU A 173 39.27 5.63 10.77
CA LEU A 173 38.12 5.30 11.59
C LEU A 173 38.36 5.71 13.05
N GLU A 174 37.48 6.54 13.60
CA GLU A 174 37.48 6.91 15.01
C GLU A 174 36.43 6.11 15.78
N PHE A 175 36.69 5.85 17.06
CA PHE A 175 35.76 5.19 17.97
C PHE A 175 35.26 6.18 19.02
N GLU A 176 33.95 6.31 19.11
CA GLU A 176 33.27 7.18 20.07
C GLU A 176 32.78 6.36 21.28
N GLU A 177 32.74 6.97 22.46
CA GLU A 177 32.27 6.31 23.70
C GLU A 177 30.99 6.99 24.20
N TYR A 178 30.00 6.18 24.54
CA TYR A 178 28.66 6.60 24.91
C TYR A 178 28.18 5.93 26.20
N THR A 179 27.15 6.52 26.77
CA THR A 179 26.32 5.99 27.84
C THR A 179 24.92 5.72 27.27
N TYR A 180 24.10 4.92 27.98
CA TYR A 180 22.71 4.72 27.58
C TYR A 180 21.90 6.03 27.49
N GLU A 181 22.23 7.03 28.31
CA GLU A 181 21.51 8.30 28.36
C GLU A 181 21.80 9.19 27.13
N ASN A 182 23.04 9.20 26.63
CA ASN A 182 23.43 10.04 25.49
C ASN A 182 23.54 9.29 24.16
N ALA A 183 23.30 7.98 24.12
CA ALA A 183 23.37 7.16 22.89
C ALA A 183 22.46 7.68 21.77
N LYS A 184 21.35 8.38 22.10
CA LYS A 184 20.48 9.02 21.10
C LYS A 184 21.16 10.12 20.29
N SER A 185 22.22 10.72 20.81
CA SER A 185 23.01 11.74 20.10
C SER A 185 24.02 11.15 19.10
N PHE A 186 24.19 9.82 19.10
CA PHE A 186 25.10 9.12 18.19
C PHE A 186 24.69 9.32 16.74
N VAL A 187 23.40 9.15 16.45
CA VAL A 187 22.83 9.32 15.11
C VAL A 187 22.67 10.80 14.80
N ARG A 188 23.39 11.26 13.78
CA ARG A 188 23.43 12.67 13.38
C ARG A 188 23.72 12.79 11.88
N PRO A 189 23.38 13.92 11.22
CA PRO A 189 23.56 14.05 9.78
C PRO A 189 25.01 13.81 9.34
N PHE A 190 25.21 13.27 8.14
CA PHE A 190 26.53 13.15 7.50
C PHE A 190 26.71 14.26 6.48
N ASP A 191 27.91 14.82 6.39
CA ASP A 191 28.32 15.64 5.25
C ASP A 191 28.90 14.73 4.18
N LEU A 192 28.20 14.61 3.04
CA LEU A 192 28.64 13.72 1.95
C LEU A 192 29.96 14.15 1.32
N SER A 193 30.37 15.40 1.49
CA SER A 193 31.64 15.91 0.96
C SER A 193 32.86 15.54 1.81
N GLU A 194 32.66 14.96 2.99
CA GLU A 194 33.70 14.59 3.95
C GLU A 194 33.67 13.07 4.25
N ALA A 195 34.85 12.45 4.33
CA ALA A 195 35.00 11.05 4.75
C ALA A 195 35.43 10.98 6.23
N PRO A 196 35.05 9.92 6.99
CA PRO A 196 34.30 8.75 6.56
C PRO A 196 32.78 8.94 6.73
N LEU A 197 32.00 8.25 5.89
CA LEU A 197 30.52 8.21 5.97
C LEU A 197 30.01 7.07 6.87
N ILE A 198 30.83 6.68 7.85
CA ILE A 198 30.56 5.68 8.88
C ILE A 198 31.03 6.20 10.23
N ARG A 199 30.26 5.92 11.28
CA ARG A 199 30.62 6.18 12.68
C ARG A 199 30.49 4.91 13.49
N VAL A 200 31.40 4.74 14.44
CA VAL A 200 31.37 3.60 15.36
C VAL A 200 31.43 4.12 16.79
N GLY A 201 30.45 3.71 17.59
CA GLY A 201 30.35 4.01 19.00
C GLY A 201 30.34 2.76 19.87
N PHE A 202 30.71 2.90 21.13
CA PHE A 202 30.58 1.85 22.14
C PHE A 202 29.81 2.35 23.36
N ILE A 203 29.03 1.48 24.01
CA ILE A 203 28.47 1.75 25.34
C ILE A 203 29.04 0.71 26.30
N ASN A 204 29.86 1.17 27.25
CA ASN A 204 30.43 0.37 28.33
C ASN A 204 31.09 -0.95 27.89
N ASP A 205 31.69 -1.02 26.68
CA ASP A 205 32.23 -2.26 26.08
C ASP A 205 31.19 -3.42 25.96
N GLU A 206 29.91 -3.15 26.16
CA GLU A 206 28.82 -4.14 26.09
C GLU A 206 28.02 -4.04 24.78
N ILE A 207 28.01 -2.85 24.19
CA ILE A 207 27.23 -2.54 23.00
C ILE A 207 28.11 -1.85 21.97
N LEU A 208 28.00 -2.32 20.72
CA LEU A 208 28.52 -1.69 19.53
C LEU A 208 27.40 -0.90 18.84
N LEU A 209 27.67 0.36 18.55
CA LEU A 209 26.83 1.25 17.75
C LEU A 209 27.54 1.47 16.40
N ILE A 210 26.82 1.32 15.31
CA ILE A 210 27.32 1.67 13.96
C ILE A 210 26.28 2.54 13.29
N ASP A 211 26.69 3.67 12.75
CA ASP A 211 25.84 4.54 11.93
C ASP A 211 26.54 4.76 10.59
N MET A 212 25.85 4.51 9.49
CA MET A 212 26.37 4.65 8.13
C MET A 212 25.40 5.45 7.28
N HIS A 213 25.93 6.25 6.36
CA HIS A 213 25.08 6.89 5.35
C HIS A 213 24.67 5.88 4.26
N HIS A 214 23.38 5.86 3.90
CA HIS A 214 22.80 4.94 2.91
C HIS A 214 23.47 5.01 1.52
N ILE A 215 24.25 6.05 1.22
CA ILE A 215 25.03 6.14 -0.03
C ILE A 215 26.20 5.14 -0.09
N ILE A 216 26.72 4.69 1.06
CA ILE A 216 27.81 3.71 1.16
C ILE A 216 27.35 2.35 1.68
N SER A 217 26.07 2.19 2.03
CA SER A 217 25.54 0.99 2.67
C SER A 217 24.10 0.70 2.26
N ASP A 218 23.68 -0.54 2.44
CA ASP A 218 22.30 -1.01 2.25
C ASP A 218 21.94 -2.05 3.31
N GLY A 219 20.72 -2.59 3.26
CA GLY A 219 20.23 -3.56 4.25
C GLY A 219 21.08 -4.84 4.38
N MET A 220 21.85 -5.23 3.36
CA MET A 220 22.73 -6.40 3.43
C MET A 220 24.07 -6.08 4.11
N THR A 221 24.51 -4.82 4.07
CA THR A 221 25.82 -4.37 4.55
C THR A 221 26.11 -4.81 5.98
N MET A 222 25.12 -4.72 6.87
CA MET A 222 25.35 -5.08 8.28
C MET A 222 25.53 -6.58 8.49
N SER A 223 24.90 -7.43 7.68
CA SER A 223 25.15 -8.87 7.72
C SER A 223 26.58 -9.22 7.28
N ILE A 224 27.12 -8.47 6.30
CA ILE A 224 28.51 -8.61 5.83
C ILE A 224 29.48 -8.18 6.94
N ILE A 225 29.26 -7.02 7.57
CA ILE A 225 30.05 -6.54 8.70
C ILE A 225 30.01 -7.55 9.85
N SER A 226 28.81 -8.03 10.22
CA SER A 226 28.65 -8.99 11.31
C SER A 226 29.40 -10.29 11.04
N LYS A 227 29.34 -10.81 9.81
CA LYS A 227 30.10 -12.00 9.39
C LYS A 227 31.61 -11.76 9.46
N TYR A 228 32.08 -10.61 8.98
CA TYR A 228 33.49 -10.25 9.01
C TYR A 228 34.04 -10.21 10.44
N LEU A 229 33.32 -9.55 11.36
CA LEU A 229 33.70 -9.42 12.77
C LEU A 229 33.72 -10.78 13.48
N ASN A 230 32.74 -11.64 13.21
CA ASN A 230 32.70 -12.99 13.75
C ASN A 230 33.88 -13.84 13.27
N ASN A 231 34.17 -13.81 11.97
CA ASN A 231 35.30 -14.54 11.40
C ASN A 231 36.62 -14.07 12.01
N TYR A 232 36.83 -12.75 12.06
CA TYR A 232 38.03 -12.16 12.65
C TYR A 232 38.20 -12.55 14.12
N TYR A 233 37.11 -12.48 14.90
CA TYR A 233 37.15 -12.81 16.32
C TYR A 233 37.47 -14.29 16.57
N ASN A 234 37.04 -15.18 15.68
CA ASN A 234 37.28 -16.62 15.77
C ASN A 234 38.53 -17.08 15.00
N ASP A 235 39.39 -16.16 14.57
CA ASP A 235 40.62 -16.44 13.82
C ASP A 235 40.37 -17.21 12.49
N VAL A 236 39.19 -16.99 11.90
CA VAL A 236 38.80 -17.48 10.58
C VAL A 236 39.16 -16.43 9.54
N THR A 237 39.85 -16.84 8.48
CA THR A 237 40.28 -15.92 7.42
C THR A 237 39.07 -15.42 6.61
N ASN A 238 38.95 -14.10 6.47
CA ASN A 238 37.95 -13.48 5.60
C ASN A 238 38.36 -13.60 4.13
N GLU A 239 37.39 -13.90 3.25
CA GLU A 239 37.63 -13.86 1.80
C GLU A 239 37.89 -12.43 1.35
N LYS A 240 38.93 -12.23 0.53
CA LYS A 240 39.24 -10.93 -0.05
C LYS A 240 38.35 -10.65 -1.26
N LEU A 241 37.90 -9.41 -1.39
CA LEU A 241 37.15 -8.98 -2.57
C LEU A 241 38.05 -8.95 -3.81
N GLU A 242 37.54 -9.50 -4.92
CA GLU A 242 38.23 -9.47 -6.21
C GLU A 242 38.29 -8.05 -6.80
N ILE A 243 37.21 -7.29 -6.61
CA ILE A 243 37.04 -5.90 -7.05
C ILE A 243 36.49 -5.04 -5.91
N GLN A 244 36.56 -3.72 -6.05
CA GLN A 244 36.00 -2.76 -5.09
C GLN A 244 34.75 -2.08 -5.66
N PHE A 245 34.00 -1.34 -4.82
CA PHE A 245 32.78 -0.64 -5.27
C PHE A 245 33.08 0.37 -6.38
N SER A 246 34.25 1.02 -6.31
CA SER A 246 34.76 1.93 -7.34
C SER A 246 34.83 1.27 -8.73
N ASP A 247 35.31 0.02 -8.78
CA ASP A 247 35.39 -0.78 -10.01
C ASP A 247 34.00 -1.12 -10.57
N TYR A 248 33.07 -1.51 -9.68
CA TYR A 248 31.68 -1.77 -10.04
C TYR A 248 31.00 -0.53 -10.63
N ALA A 249 31.19 0.63 -10.00
CA ALA A 249 30.59 1.88 -10.42
C ALA A 249 31.13 2.34 -11.80
N ILE A 250 32.43 2.18 -12.05
CA ILE A 250 33.05 2.46 -13.36
C ILE A 250 32.45 1.54 -14.44
N ASN A 251 32.37 0.24 -14.16
CA ASN A 251 31.82 -0.75 -15.11
C ASN A 251 30.34 -0.47 -15.42
N LEU A 252 29.54 -0.12 -14.42
CA LEU A 252 28.14 0.26 -14.62
C LEU A 252 28.00 1.52 -15.49
N ASN A 253 28.88 2.50 -15.31
CA ASN A 253 28.90 3.72 -16.13
C ASN A 253 29.36 3.46 -17.57
N GLU A 254 30.27 2.51 -17.80
CA GLU A 254 30.65 2.08 -19.16
C GLU A 254 29.45 1.44 -19.88
N LYS A 255 28.70 0.56 -19.20
CA LYS A 255 27.45 -0.02 -19.75
C LYS A 255 26.38 1.00 -20.11
N LYS A 256 26.25 2.07 -19.31
CA LYS A 256 25.32 3.16 -19.60
C LYS A 256 25.57 3.75 -20.99
N LYS A 257 26.84 3.80 -21.43
CA LYS A 257 27.23 4.32 -22.76
C LYS A 257 26.92 3.34 -23.90
N GLU A 258 26.66 2.08 -23.60
CA GLU A 258 26.39 1.00 -24.58
C GLU A 258 24.88 0.74 -24.78
N PHE A 259 24.01 1.70 -24.49
CA PHE A 259 22.54 1.57 -24.62
C PHE A 259 21.89 0.49 -23.75
N TYR A 260 22.61 -0.07 -22.76
CA TYR A 260 22.09 -1.12 -21.88
C TYR A 260 20.84 -0.67 -21.10
N PHE A 261 20.84 0.57 -20.60
CA PHE A 261 19.71 1.13 -19.88
C PHE A 261 18.51 1.45 -20.76
N GLU A 262 18.68 1.64 -22.08
CA GLU A 262 17.54 1.92 -22.96
C GLU A 262 16.58 0.75 -23.02
N LYS A 263 17.08 -0.49 -23.06
CA LYS A 263 16.24 -1.70 -23.02
C LYS A 263 15.43 -1.80 -21.73
N GLN A 264 16.04 -1.47 -20.58
CA GLN A 264 15.35 -1.50 -19.30
C GLN A 264 14.30 -0.38 -19.21
N ILE A 265 14.63 0.83 -19.70
CA ILE A 265 13.68 1.95 -19.78
C ILE A 265 12.50 1.61 -20.70
N GLU A 266 12.74 0.95 -21.84
CA GLU A 266 11.69 0.50 -22.75
C GLU A 266 10.75 -0.49 -22.06
N PHE A 267 11.29 -1.45 -21.32
CA PHE A 267 10.50 -2.39 -20.53
C PHE A 267 9.55 -1.68 -19.55
N TYR A 268 10.03 -0.66 -18.82
CA TYR A 268 9.13 0.15 -17.98
C TYR A 268 8.17 0.99 -18.81
N ARG A 269 8.59 1.54 -19.95
CA ARG A 269 7.69 2.28 -20.84
C ARG A 269 6.51 1.43 -21.27
N GLU A 270 6.73 0.19 -21.68
CA GLU A 270 5.67 -0.76 -22.08
C GLU A 270 4.69 -1.06 -20.93
N ILE A 271 5.16 -1.10 -19.69
CA ILE A 271 4.33 -1.31 -18.49
C ILE A 271 3.41 -0.12 -18.23
N PHE A 272 3.95 1.10 -18.36
CA PHE A 272 3.31 2.33 -17.90
C PHE A 272 2.51 3.06 -19.00
N GLU A 273 2.93 3.04 -20.27
CA GLU A 273 2.24 3.78 -21.35
C GLU A 273 0.89 3.16 -21.75
N ASN A 274 0.71 1.87 -21.50
CA ASN A 274 -0.49 1.13 -21.92
C ASN A 274 -1.60 1.10 -20.85
N GLU A 275 -1.41 1.76 -19.71
CA GLU A 275 -2.30 1.66 -18.55
C GLU A 275 -2.67 3.05 -18.03
N GLU A 276 -3.93 3.24 -17.73
CA GLU A 276 -4.41 4.42 -16.99
C GLU A 276 -4.34 4.12 -15.49
N TYR A 277 -3.49 4.85 -14.77
CA TYR A 277 -3.27 4.68 -13.34
C TYR A 277 -3.14 6.05 -12.65
N ASP A 278 -3.45 6.08 -11.37
CA ASP A 278 -3.27 7.26 -10.50
C ASP A 278 -2.41 6.87 -9.29
N VAL A 279 -1.85 7.87 -8.60
CA VAL A 279 -1.26 7.67 -7.27
C VAL A 279 -2.30 7.03 -6.32
N LEU A 280 -1.83 6.12 -5.46
CA LEU A 280 -2.69 5.40 -4.53
C LEU A 280 -3.48 6.37 -3.63
N ASN A 281 -4.79 6.21 -3.64
CA ASN A 281 -5.72 7.06 -2.90
C ASN A 281 -6.54 6.26 -1.89
N ILE A 282 -5.95 5.94 -0.74
CA ILE A 282 -6.66 5.36 0.42
C ILE A 282 -7.20 6.48 1.34
N PRO A 283 -8.17 6.19 2.22
CA PRO A 283 -8.71 7.18 3.15
C PRO A 283 -7.61 7.90 3.93
N LYS A 284 -7.65 9.23 3.93
CA LYS A 284 -6.70 10.10 4.63
C LYS A 284 -7.33 10.64 5.90
N LYS A 285 -6.50 11.08 6.83
CA LYS A 285 -6.92 11.76 8.05
C LYS A 285 -7.74 13.00 7.69
N GLU A 286 -8.90 13.15 8.31
CA GLU A 286 -9.68 14.38 8.16
C GLU A 286 -8.89 15.54 8.77
N LYS A 287 -8.60 16.56 7.97
CA LYS A 287 -7.98 17.78 8.49
C LYS A 287 -9.00 18.50 9.36
N SER A 288 -8.85 18.39 10.68
CA SER A 288 -9.54 19.28 11.62
C SER A 288 -9.15 20.72 11.29
N LEU A 289 -10.13 21.58 11.00
CA LEU A 289 -9.91 23.01 10.68
C LEU A 289 -9.31 23.82 11.85
N ASN A 290 -9.10 23.22 13.03
CA ASN A 290 -8.82 23.93 14.29
C ASN A 290 -7.62 23.42 15.09
N GLU A 291 -6.71 22.62 14.53
CA GLU A 291 -5.57 22.08 15.28
C GLU A 291 -4.22 22.43 14.64
N ASP A 292 -3.78 23.68 14.86
CA ASP A 292 -2.36 24.04 14.84
C ASP A 292 -1.74 23.61 16.18
N TYR A 293 -1.60 22.30 16.40
CA TYR A 293 -0.74 21.79 17.46
C TYR A 293 0.51 21.21 16.80
N GLU A 294 1.61 21.98 16.83
CA GLU A 294 2.96 21.47 16.59
C GLU A 294 3.27 20.44 17.70
N ASP A 295 3.01 19.17 17.39
CA ASP A 295 3.39 18.05 18.24
C ASP A 295 4.91 17.88 18.11
N GLU A 296 5.68 18.15 19.18
CA GLU A 296 7.16 18.02 19.21
C GLU A 296 7.64 16.57 18.98
N ASN A 297 6.72 15.61 18.89
CA ASN A 297 6.96 14.24 18.46
C ASN A 297 6.81 14.17 16.94
N GLY A 298 7.86 13.81 16.20
CA GLY A 298 7.82 13.86 14.73
C GLY A 298 6.74 13.06 14.00
N ASN A 299 6.73 13.22 12.68
CA ASN A 299 5.59 12.94 11.80
C ASN A 299 5.34 11.45 11.51
N ILE A 300 6.16 10.55 12.04
CA ILE A 300 6.11 9.12 11.75
C ILE A 300 5.39 8.35 12.85
N ALA A 301 4.43 7.52 12.49
CA ALA A 301 3.77 6.55 13.35
C ALA A 301 3.95 5.12 12.84
N TYR A 302 3.77 4.16 13.74
CA TYR A 302 3.96 2.74 13.47
C TYR A 302 2.72 1.94 13.90
N CYS A 303 2.35 0.97 13.08
CA CYS A 303 1.40 -0.09 13.40
C CYS A 303 2.11 -1.43 13.28
N TYR A 304 1.82 -2.37 14.18
CA TYR A 304 2.40 -3.71 14.12
C TYR A 304 1.34 -4.77 14.44
N GLU A 305 1.41 -5.92 13.77
CA GLU A 305 0.63 -7.11 14.09
C GLU A 305 1.46 -8.37 13.86
N THR A 306 1.30 -9.37 14.72
CA THR A 306 1.94 -10.68 14.57
C THR A 306 0.98 -11.68 13.96
N ILE A 307 1.44 -12.46 12.99
CA ILE A 307 0.68 -13.58 12.45
C ILE A 307 0.95 -14.81 13.33
N ASP A 308 -0.12 -15.44 13.81
CA ASP A 308 -0.01 -16.61 14.68
C ASP A 308 0.63 -17.82 13.97
N ASN A 309 1.12 -18.78 14.75
CA ASN A 309 1.84 -19.94 14.23
C ASN A 309 0.98 -20.78 13.26
N ASN A 310 -0.31 -20.97 13.55
CA ASN A 310 -1.18 -21.81 12.70
C ASN A 310 -1.36 -21.13 11.34
N THR A 311 -1.61 -19.83 11.33
CA THR A 311 -1.72 -19.04 10.09
C THR A 311 -0.38 -19.02 9.34
N SER A 312 0.75 -18.95 10.05
CA SER A 312 2.08 -19.01 9.43
C SER A 312 2.35 -20.36 8.76
N GLU A 313 1.98 -21.48 9.39
CA GLU A 313 2.04 -22.82 8.80
C GLU A 313 1.15 -22.95 7.55
N LEU A 314 -0.07 -22.38 7.59
CA LEU A 314 -0.97 -22.33 6.44
C LEU A 314 -0.35 -21.60 5.24
N ILE A 315 0.25 -20.42 5.48
CA ILE A 315 0.97 -19.66 4.45
C ILE A 315 2.09 -20.52 3.84
N ASN A 316 2.95 -21.08 4.68
CA ASN A 316 4.12 -21.85 4.24
C ASN A 316 3.70 -23.08 3.41
N ASN A 317 2.69 -23.83 3.88
CA ASN A 317 2.16 -24.98 3.17
C ASN A 317 1.53 -24.60 1.83
N TYR A 318 0.78 -23.50 1.78
CA TYR A 318 0.17 -23.03 0.54
C TYR A 318 1.22 -22.63 -0.50
N ILE A 319 2.17 -21.79 -0.11
CA ILE A 319 3.26 -21.33 -0.97
C ILE A 319 4.04 -22.52 -1.54
N LYS A 320 4.36 -23.50 -0.69
CA LYS A 320 4.98 -24.76 -1.07
C LYS A 320 4.15 -25.55 -2.08
N ASN A 321 2.88 -25.80 -1.80
CA ASN A 321 2.02 -26.65 -2.64
C ASN A 321 1.78 -26.07 -4.03
N TYR A 322 1.81 -24.74 -4.18
CA TYR A 322 1.54 -24.06 -5.44
C TYR A 322 2.79 -23.49 -6.14
N GLY A 323 3.99 -23.70 -5.57
CA GLY A 323 5.26 -23.25 -6.15
C GLY A 323 5.36 -21.73 -6.27
N LEU A 324 4.93 -21.00 -5.24
CA LEU A 324 4.94 -19.55 -5.23
C LEU A 324 6.19 -19.00 -4.52
N SER A 325 6.58 -17.77 -4.86
CA SER A 325 7.49 -17.00 -4.01
C SER A 325 6.71 -16.28 -2.90
N LYS A 326 7.31 -16.19 -1.70
CA LYS A 326 6.72 -15.46 -0.57
C LYS A 326 6.47 -13.99 -0.88
N THR A 327 7.40 -13.33 -1.58
CA THR A 327 7.22 -11.96 -2.05
C THR A 327 5.98 -11.81 -2.92
N ALA A 328 5.77 -12.70 -3.89
CA ALA A 328 4.59 -12.63 -4.76
C ALA A 328 3.28 -12.90 -4.00
N PHE A 329 3.30 -13.86 -3.06
CA PHE A 329 2.15 -14.15 -2.19
C PHE A 329 1.73 -12.90 -1.40
N PHE A 330 2.65 -12.31 -0.64
CA PHE A 330 2.34 -11.15 0.20
C PHE A 330 2.07 -9.88 -0.62
N LEU A 331 2.81 -9.63 -1.71
CA LEU A 331 2.57 -8.47 -2.58
C LEU A 331 1.19 -8.52 -3.24
N THR A 332 0.73 -9.71 -3.62
CA THR A 332 -0.61 -9.87 -4.22
C THR A 332 -1.71 -9.55 -3.24
N ILE A 333 -1.57 -9.97 -1.98
CA ILE A 333 -2.51 -9.64 -0.90
C ILE A 333 -2.47 -8.14 -0.59
N TYR A 334 -1.27 -7.56 -0.52
CA TYR A 334 -1.06 -6.13 -0.31
C TYR A 334 -1.80 -5.30 -1.38
N GLY A 335 -1.56 -5.56 -2.66
CA GLY A 335 -2.24 -4.85 -3.74
C GLY A 335 -3.75 -5.10 -3.76
N TYR A 336 -4.20 -6.31 -3.42
CA TYR A 336 -5.63 -6.64 -3.37
C TYR A 336 -6.34 -5.86 -2.26
N VAL A 337 -5.77 -5.81 -1.06
CA VAL A 337 -6.34 -5.02 0.04
C VAL A 337 -6.36 -3.54 -0.34
N LEU A 338 -5.27 -3.00 -0.89
CA LEU A 338 -5.22 -1.60 -1.30
C LEU A 338 -6.23 -1.27 -2.41
N SER A 339 -6.54 -2.18 -3.34
CA SER A 339 -7.61 -1.96 -4.33
C SER A 339 -8.98 -1.85 -3.69
N LYS A 340 -9.24 -2.56 -2.60
CA LYS A 340 -10.50 -2.42 -1.84
C LYS A 340 -10.60 -1.10 -1.08
N TYR A 341 -9.51 -0.65 -0.46
CA TYR A 341 -9.50 0.60 0.31
C TYR A 341 -9.48 1.85 -0.57
N SER A 342 -8.87 1.77 -1.76
CA SER A 342 -8.79 2.90 -2.69
C SER A 342 -9.91 2.94 -3.73
N GLY A 343 -10.56 1.80 -4.00
CA GLY A 343 -11.46 1.63 -5.14
C GLY A 343 -10.76 1.65 -6.50
N GLN A 344 -9.42 1.56 -6.54
CA GLN A 344 -8.63 1.60 -7.77
C GLN A 344 -8.37 0.18 -8.28
N ASP A 345 -8.62 -0.04 -9.58
CA ASP A 345 -8.33 -1.32 -10.24
C ASP A 345 -6.84 -1.54 -10.45
N ILE A 346 -6.03 -0.48 -10.54
CA ILE A 346 -4.59 -0.56 -10.74
C ILE A 346 -3.91 0.16 -9.58
N ILE A 347 -3.13 -0.59 -8.81
CA ILE A 347 -2.38 -0.05 -7.67
C ILE A 347 -0.98 0.30 -8.14
N TYR A 348 -0.72 1.61 -8.21
CA TYR A 348 0.63 2.13 -8.40
C TYR A 348 1.40 2.09 -7.07
N SER A 349 2.44 1.25 -7.04
CA SER A 349 3.23 0.98 -5.85
C SER A 349 4.72 0.90 -6.20
N SER A 350 5.55 0.67 -5.19
CA SER A 350 6.97 0.41 -5.36
C SER A 350 7.41 -0.80 -4.55
N ILE A 351 8.48 -1.44 -5.02
CA ILE A 351 9.11 -2.58 -4.34
C ILE A 351 10.62 -2.37 -4.26
N ILE A 352 11.25 -2.97 -3.24
CA ILE A 352 12.70 -2.98 -3.09
C ILE A 352 13.31 -4.31 -3.56
N GLY A 353 14.40 -4.23 -4.32
CA GLY A 353 15.27 -5.34 -4.68
C GLY A 353 16.71 -5.11 -4.20
N ALA A 354 17.40 -6.18 -3.78
CA ALA A 354 18.78 -6.09 -3.29
C ALA A 354 19.81 -5.75 -4.40
N ASN A 355 19.50 -6.06 -5.66
CA ASN A 355 20.36 -5.92 -6.84
C ASN A 355 21.81 -6.43 -6.69
N ARG A 356 22.00 -7.58 -6.04
CA ARG A 356 23.31 -8.18 -5.76
C ARG A 356 23.59 -9.42 -6.60
N ASN A 357 23.14 -9.41 -7.86
CA ASN A 357 23.07 -10.58 -8.76
C ASN A 357 24.40 -10.88 -9.47
N SER A 358 25.52 -10.90 -8.74
CA SER A 358 26.82 -11.33 -9.26
C SER A 358 27.79 -11.72 -8.15
N ARG A 359 28.67 -12.69 -8.44
CA ARG A 359 29.75 -13.14 -7.55
C ARG A 359 30.63 -12.01 -7.03
N TYR A 360 30.79 -10.93 -7.79
CA TYR A 360 31.63 -9.81 -7.41
C TYR A 360 31.00 -8.92 -6.33
N ILE A 361 29.67 -8.80 -6.30
CA ILE A 361 28.95 -7.80 -5.48
C ILE A 361 28.12 -8.41 -4.35
N GLU A 362 27.87 -9.72 -4.35
CA GLU A 362 27.08 -10.41 -3.32
C GLU A 362 27.55 -10.06 -1.88
N ASN A 363 28.87 -10.11 -1.66
CA ASN A 363 29.49 -9.88 -0.35
C ASN A 363 30.22 -8.53 -0.25
N MET A 364 29.96 -7.58 -1.15
CA MET A 364 30.61 -6.27 -1.17
C MET A 364 29.84 -5.25 -0.31
N ILE A 365 30.53 -4.40 0.45
CA ILE A 365 29.88 -3.27 1.14
C ILE A 365 29.61 -2.14 0.14
N GLY A 366 28.42 -1.56 0.20
CA GLY A 366 27.99 -0.52 -0.75
C GLY A 366 26.48 -0.40 -0.86
N MET A 367 26.02 0.63 -1.58
CA MET A 367 24.61 0.83 -1.88
C MET A 367 24.25 0.15 -3.20
N PHE A 368 23.62 -1.03 -3.13
CA PHE A 368 23.12 -1.76 -4.31
C PHE A 368 21.60 -1.76 -4.39
N VAL A 369 20.91 -1.50 -3.27
CA VAL A 369 19.45 -1.52 -3.20
C VAL A 369 18.81 -0.69 -4.31
N SER A 370 17.81 -1.28 -4.95
CA SER A 370 17.02 -0.62 -5.98
C SER A 370 15.56 -0.54 -5.54
N THR A 371 14.95 0.62 -5.72
CA THR A 371 13.50 0.79 -5.62
C THR A 371 12.95 0.75 -7.04
N GLN A 372 11.94 -0.05 -7.31
CA GLN A 372 11.34 -0.15 -8.64
C GLN A 372 9.84 0.17 -8.59
N PRO A 373 9.32 0.98 -9.54
CA PRO A 373 7.90 1.24 -9.65
C PRO A 373 7.18 0.03 -10.25
N ILE A 374 6.01 -0.29 -9.71
CA ILE A 374 5.20 -1.43 -10.15
C ILE A 374 3.72 -1.06 -10.27
N LEU A 375 3.02 -1.72 -11.18
CA LEU A 375 1.56 -1.64 -11.34
C LEU A 375 0.94 -3.01 -11.02
N LEU A 376 0.14 -3.09 -9.95
CA LEU A 376 -0.61 -4.29 -9.59
C LEU A 376 -2.05 -4.16 -10.08
N LYS A 377 -2.49 -5.04 -10.98
CA LYS A 377 -3.75 -4.87 -11.73
C LYS A 377 -4.84 -5.82 -11.24
N TYR A 378 -5.97 -5.34 -10.74
CA TYR A 378 -7.07 -6.14 -10.17
C TYR A 378 -8.39 -6.05 -10.95
N LYS A 379 -8.36 -5.49 -12.17
CA LYS A 379 -9.53 -5.27 -13.05
C LYS A 379 -10.29 -6.54 -13.48
N ASN A 380 -9.61 -7.67 -13.62
CA ASN A 380 -10.24 -8.90 -14.12
C ASN A 380 -10.88 -9.70 -12.98
N GLU A 381 -12.18 -9.51 -12.78
CA GLU A 381 -12.92 -10.19 -11.71
C GLU A 381 -13.06 -11.71 -11.89
N ASN A 382 -12.86 -12.25 -13.11
CA ASN A 382 -12.97 -13.69 -13.35
C ASN A 382 -11.68 -14.46 -13.07
N GLU A 383 -10.58 -13.75 -12.83
CA GLU A 383 -9.29 -14.35 -12.48
C GLU A 383 -9.34 -14.93 -11.07
N THR A 384 -8.73 -16.11 -10.90
CA THR A 384 -8.58 -16.69 -9.55
C THR A 384 -7.44 -16.04 -8.80
N PHE A 385 -7.51 -16.04 -7.47
CA PHE A 385 -6.47 -15.42 -6.65
C PHE A 385 -5.10 -16.07 -6.86
N ILE A 386 -5.06 -17.40 -7.03
CA ILE A 386 -3.83 -18.15 -7.32
C ILE A 386 -3.23 -17.81 -8.68
N GLU A 387 -4.04 -17.67 -9.73
CA GLU A 387 -3.57 -17.23 -11.04
C GLU A 387 -2.93 -15.84 -10.93
N LYS A 388 -3.54 -14.97 -10.13
CA LYS A 388 -2.99 -13.64 -9.89
C LYS A 388 -1.65 -13.64 -9.17
N MET A 389 -1.50 -14.48 -8.15
CA MET A 389 -0.20 -14.66 -7.48
C MET A 389 0.88 -15.13 -8.44
N LYS A 390 0.58 -16.07 -9.33
CA LYS A 390 1.53 -16.56 -10.35
C LYS A 390 1.88 -15.50 -11.38
N GLN A 391 0.92 -14.69 -11.81
CA GLN A 391 1.19 -13.55 -12.69
C GLN A 391 2.10 -12.52 -12.03
N ASN A 392 1.78 -12.12 -10.80
CA ASN A 392 2.59 -11.18 -10.04
C ASN A 392 4.00 -11.73 -9.78
N MET A 393 4.14 -13.03 -9.55
CA MET A 393 5.44 -13.69 -9.45
C MET A 393 6.26 -13.57 -10.75
N ASN A 394 5.66 -13.87 -11.90
CA ASN A 394 6.33 -13.71 -13.21
C ASN A 394 6.68 -12.24 -13.49
N TYR A 395 5.78 -11.32 -13.13
CA TYR A 395 6.00 -9.90 -13.25
C TYR A 395 7.20 -9.44 -12.42
N LEU A 396 7.28 -9.85 -11.15
CA LEU A 396 8.42 -9.58 -10.27
C LEU A 396 9.74 -10.09 -10.85
N MET A 397 9.77 -11.27 -11.50
CA MET A 397 10.99 -11.74 -12.15
C MET A 397 11.48 -10.78 -13.23
N ASN A 398 10.57 -10.25 -14.04
CA ASN A 398 10.92 -9.29 -15.08
C ASN A 398 11.38 -7.95 -14.48
N ILE A 399 10.77 -7.51 -13.37
CA ILE A 399 11.26 -6.34 -12.60
C ILE A 399 12.70 -6.56 -12.14
N TYR A 400 13.00 -7.71 -11.50
CA TYR A 400 14.35 -8.00 -11.01
C TYR A 400 15.40 -8.13 -12.13
N SER A 401 15.01 -8.55 -13.33
CA SER A 401 15.90 -8.59 -14.49
C SER A 401 16.18 -7.21 -15.10
N ASN A 402 15.40 -6.19 -14.73
CA ASN A 402 15.50 -4.82 -15.26
C ASN A 402 15.62 -3.79 -14.11
N GLN A 403 16.36 -4.09 -13.05
CA GLN A 403 16.44 -3.26 -11.84
C GLN A 403 17.68 -2.36 -11.73
N ASP A 404 18.51 -2.29 -12.79
CA ASP A 404 19.75 -1.50 -12.78
C ASP A 404 19.51 0.01 -13.02
N VAL A 405 18.39 0.34 -13.67
CA VAL A 405 17.95 1.74 -13.79
C VAL A 405 17.34 2.19 -12.47
N SER A 406 17.74 3.38 -12.01
CA SER A 406 17.26 3.90 -10.73
C SER A 406 15.85 4.46 -10.83
N PHE A 407 15.14 4.41 -9.71
CA PHE A 407 13.78 4.94 -9.61
C PHE A 407 13.67 6.40 -10.06
N SER A 408 14.61 7.25 -9.61
CA SER A 408 14.63 8.68 -9.96
C SER A 408 14.82 8.90 -11.46
N GLN A 409 15.60 8.05 -12.12
CA GLN A 409 15.78 8.09 -13.57
C GLN A 409 14.49 7.67 -14.29
N LEU A 410 13.82 6.59 -13.83
CA LEU A 410 12.55 6.15 -14.40
C LEU A 410 11.46 7.22 -14.29
N ILE A 411 11.29 7.85 -13.11
CA ILE A 411 10.35 8.96 -12.93
C ILE A 411 10.62 10.08 -13.94
N LYS A 412 11.88 10.47 -14.12
CA LYS A 412 12.25 11.59 -15.00
C LYS A 412 12.02 11.27 -16.47
N GLU A 413 12.51 10.12 -16.94
CA GLU A 413 12.46 9.73 -18.36
C GLU A 413 11.02 9.39 -18.81
N LEU A 414 10.26 8.71 -17.97
CA LEU A 414 8.89 8.28 -18.27
C LEU A 414 7.82 9.26 -17.77
N LYS A 415 8.23 10.34 -17.09
CA LYS A 415 7.34 11.36 -16.49
C LYS A 415 6.29 10.75 -15.55
N LEU A 416 6.68 9.72 -14.78
CA LEU A 416 5.78 9.05 -13.84
C LEU A 416 5.44 9.99 -12.69
N GLU A 417 4.23 9.85 -12.13
CA GLU A 417 3.90 10.49 -10.87
C GLU A 417 4.77 9.96 -9.71
N ARG A 418 4.90 10.73 -8.63
CA ARG A 418 5.65 10.29 -7.46
C ARG A 418 4.84 9.21 -6.73
N VAL A 419 5.37 7.99 -6.68
CA VAL A 419 4.78 6.92 -5.86
C VAL A 419 4.82 7.30 -4.37
N ASN A 420 3.74 7.02 -3.67
CA ASN A 420 3.54 7.42 -2.28
C ASN A 420 3.55 6.25 -1.28
N ASN A 421 3.79 5.03 -1.76
CA ASN A 421 3.78 3.83 -0.94
C ASN A 421 4.91 2.88 -1.35
N LEU A 422 5.32 2.02 -0.41
CA LEU A 422 6.36 1.02 -0.60
C LEU A 422 5.95 -0.30 0.06
N PHE A 423 6.11 -1.41 -0.68
CA PHE A 423 6.01 -2.76 -0.15
C PHE A 423 7.40 -3.38 0.04
N VAL A 424 7.61 -4.01 1.20
CA VAL A 424 8.85 -4.73 1.54
C VAL A 424 8.51 -6.12 2.06
N TYR A 425 9.13 -7.13 1.47
CA TYR A 425 9.22 -8.46 2.07
C TYR A 425 10.63 -8.64 2.63
N GLN A 426 10.74 -8.76 3.95
CA GLN A 426 12.00 -9.00 4.63
C GLN A 426 12.12 -10.49 4.95
N PRO A 427 12.87 -11.27 4.14
CA PRO A 427 13.05 -12.69 4.37
C PRO A 427 13.78 -12.93 5.69
N ARG A 428 13.66 -14.16 6.20
CA ARG A 428 14.42 -14.59 7.37
C ARG A 428 15.91 -14.38 7.10
N GLU A 429 16.54 -13.55 7.92
CA GLU A 429 17.99 -13.46 7.92
C GLU A 429 18.61 -14.78 8.40
N VAL A 430 19.17 -15.55 7.46
CA VAL A 430 19.95 -16.75 7.76
C VAL A 430 21.30 -16.41 8.41
N LEU A 431 21.73 -15.13 8.44
CA LEU A 431 23.12 -14.77 8.74
C LEU A 431 23.42 -14.01 10.03
N ILE A 432 22.49 -13.82 10.96
CA ILE A 432 22.83 -13.12 12.21
C ILE A 432 22.42 -13.96 13.44
N ASN A 433 23.46 -14.46 14.13
CA ASN A 433 23.49 -14.79 15.57
C ASN A 433 22.99 -16.15 16.10
N ASP A 434 22.92 -17.22 15.29
CA ASP A 434 22.64 -18.57 15.85
C ASP A 434 23.82 -19.56 15.86
N ASP A 435 24.96 -19.22 15.27
CA ASP A 435 26.14 -20.07 15.41
C ASP A 435 26.72 -19.98 16.82
N GLU A 436 27.21 -21.11 17.34
CA GLU A 436 27.95 -21.18 18.61
C GLU A 436 29.09 -20.15 18.67
N GLY A 437 29.65 -19.79 17.50
CA GLY A 437 30.73 -18.82 17.34
C GLY A 437 30.33 -17.33 17.22
N SER A 438 29.05 -16.95 17.27
CA SER A 438 28.69 -15.51 17.17
C SER A 438 29.14 -14.72 18.40
N ILE A 439 29.70 -13.52 18.20
CA ILE A 439 30.09 -12.57 19.26
C ILE A 439 28.91 -11.74 19.79
N PHE A 440 27.80 -11.70 19.06
CA PHE A 440 26.64 -10.87 19.39
C PHE A 440 25.55 -11.68 20.10
N SER A 441 24.81 -11.03 20.99
CA SER A 441 23.71 -11.63 21.75
C SER A 441 22.39 -11.59 20.97
N LYS A 442 21.43 -12.43 21.37
CA LYS A 442 20.10 -12.53 20.74
C LYS A 442 19.15 -11.37 21.05
N ASN A 443 19.44 -10.58 22.10
CA ASN A 443 18.46 -9.66 22.68
C ASN A 443 18.66 -8.22 22.21
N ASN A 444 18.73 -8.01 20.90
CA ASN A 444 18.49 -6.68 20.34
C ASN A 444 16.98 -6.59 20.12
N SER A 445 16.23 -5.90 20.97
CA SER A 445 14.82 -5.64 20.65
C SER A 445 14.77 -4.61 19.53
N GLU A 446 13.86 -4.78 18.56
CA GLU A 446 13.66 -3.78 17.49
C GLU A 446 13.33 -2.39 18.07
N GLU A 447 12.68 -2.35 19.25
CA GLU A 447 12.45 -1.13 20.02
C GLU A 447 13.75 -0.39 20.38
N ASP A 448 14.86 -1.09 20.66
CA ASP A 448 16.13 -0.46 20.99
C ASP A 448 16.78 0.21 19.76
N ILE A 449 16.59 -0.36 18.56
CA ILE A 449 17.10 0.17 17.28
C ILE A 449 16.24 1.37 16.83
N LEU A 450 14.92 1.24 16.92
CA LEU A 450 13.96 2.31 16.60
C LEU A 450 14.10 3.53 17.52
N ASN A 451 14.63 3.35 18.73
CA ASN A 451 14.89 4.43 19.68
C ASN A 451 16.21 5.20 19.45
N LEU A 452 17.10 4.73 18.57
CA LEU A 452 18.35 5.42 18.22
C LEU A 452 18.18 6.48 17.13
N GLY A 453 17.20 6.29 16.24
CA GLY A 453 16.80 7.31 15.28
C GLY A 453 15.87 8.33 15.93
N ASN A 454 16.15 9.63 15.76
CA ASN A 454 15.19 10.66 16.14
C ASN A 454 13.89 10.47 15.33
N LYS A 455 12.73 10.52 16.00
CA LYS A 455 11.39 10.41 15.40
C LYS A 455 11.01 11.59 14.49
N ASN A 456 11.90 12.56 14.30
CA ASN A 456 11.66 13.86 13.63
C ASN A 456 11.95 13.85 12.12
N ASN A 457 11.64 12.75 11.42
CA ASN A 457 11.91 12.64 9.99
C ASN A 457 10.62 12.64 9.17
N ASN A 458 10.69 13.21 7.97
CA ASN A 458 9.72 12.94 6.92
C ASN A 458 10.02 11.55 6.33
N THR A 459 8.99 10.76 6.05
CA THR A 459 9.14 9.49 5.34
C THR A 459 9.32 9.75 3.84
N LYS A 460 10.08 8.87 3.15
CA LYS A 460 10.24 8.94 1.68
C LYS A 460 8.92 8.69 0.94
N PHE A 461 8.05 7.89 1.55
CA PHE A 461 6.73 7.47 1.09
C PHE A 461 5.71 7.81 2.17
N ASP A 462 4.46 8.13 1.81
CA ASP A 462 3.38 8.38 2.79
C ASP A 462 3.21 7.18 3.75
N PHE A 463 3.46 5.95 3.27
CA PHE A 463 3.64 4.77 4.13
C PHE A 463 4.53 3.67 3.51
N MET A 464 5.10 2.82 4.37
CA MET A 464 5.86 1.62 4.05
C MET A 464 5.24 0.41 4.75
N PHE A 465 4.87 -0.61 3.97
CA PHE A 465 4.28 -1.85 4.45
C PHE A 465 5.32 -2.97 4.37
N THR A 466 5.75 -3.48 5.52
CA THR A 466 6.79 -4.51 5.62
C THR A 466 6.23 -5.79 6.22
N VAL A 467 6.46 -6.90 5.54
CA VAL A 467 6.24 -8.25 6.08
C VAL A 467 7.59 -8.85 6.45
N HIS A 468 7.76 -9.18 7.72
CA HIS A 468 8.97 -9.77 8.26
C HIS A 468 8.78 -11.26 8.48
N GLU A 469 9.74 -12.07 8.05
CA GLU A 469 9.81 -13.49 8.38
C GLU A 469 10.87 -13.75 9.45
N ASN A 470 10.48 -14.39 10.55
CA ASN A 470 11.41 -14.74 11.62
C ASN A 470 11.99 -16.16 11.47
N LYS A 471 12.87 -16.54 12.40
CA LYS A 471 13.55 -17.86 12.37
C LYS A 471 12.63 -19.06 12.59
N THR A 472 11.49 -18.86 13.24
CA THR A 472 10.50 -19.93 13.42
C THR A 472 9.52 -20.00 12.25
N GLN A 473 9.81 -19.33 11.13
CA GLN A 473 8.96 -19.23 9.94
C GLN A 473 7.59 -18.59 10.24
N ASN A 474 7.52 -17.79 11.31
CA ASN A 474 6.37 -16.96 11.61
C ASN A 474 6.57 -15.57 11.02
N TYR A 475 5.45 -14.88 10.85
CA TYR A 475 5.42 -13.57 10.22
C TYR A 475 4.94 -12.49 11.18
N TYR A 476 5.47 -11.28 11.02
CA TYR A 476 4.87 -10.08 11.60
C TYR A 476 4.88 -8.96 10.57
N ILE A 477 3.92 -8.06 10.70
CA ILE A 477 3.69 -6.96 9.76
C ILE A 477 3.97 -5.67 10.52
N THR A 478 4.73 -4.78 9.89
CA THR A 478 4.94 -3.42 10.38
C THR A 478 4.55 -2.43 9.28
N VAL A 479 3.77 -1.41 9.65
CA VAL A 479 3.45 -0.29 8.77
C VAL A 479 3.99 0.98 9.39
N GLU A 480 4.96 1.59 8.73
CA GLU A 480 5.46 2.94 9.01
C GLU A 480 4.68 3.92 8.14
N TYR A 481 4.14 5.01 8.71
CA TYR A 481 3.33 5.96 7.96
C TYR A 481 3.42 7.38 8.52
N ASP A 482 3.10 8.35 7.66
CA ASP A 482 2.97 9.75 8.04
C ASP A 482 1.64 9.99 8.78
N LYS A 483 1.72 10.37 10.06
CA LYS A 483 0.56 10.61 10.96
C LYS A 483 -0.20 11.91 10.63
N GLU A 484 0.38 12.79 9.82
CA GLU A 484 -0.31 13.96 9.27
C GLU A 484 -1.21 13.57 8.10
N ILE A 485 -0.87 12.50 7.37
CA ILE A 485 -1.60 12.01 6.20
C ILE A 485 -2.65 10.97 6.60
N TYR A 486 -2.32 10.03 7.49
CA TYR A 486 -3.17 8.87 7.79
C TYR A 486 -3.48 8.70 9.28
N GLU A 487 -4.66 8.16 9.57
CA GLU A 487 -5.03 7.74 10.92
C GLU A 487 -4.54 6.32 11.21
N SER A 488 -4.17 6.09 12.47
CA SER A 488 -3.73 4.77 12.95
C SER A 488 -4.82 3.70 12.82
N THR A 489 -6.10 4.10 12.92
CA THR A 489 -7.27 3.25 12.72
C THR A 489 -7.30 2.66 11.31
N ILE A 490 -7.08 3.48 10.29
CA ILE A 490 -7.07 3.08 8.88
C ILE A 490 -5.92 2.12 8.61
N MET A 491 -4.71 2.46 9.07
CA MET A 491 -3.52 1.61 8.88
C MET A 491 -3.66 0.25 9.58
N ASN A 492 -4.18 0.23 10.82
CA ASN A 492 -4.48 -1.02 11.52
C ASN A 492 -5.56 -1.85 10.80
N ASN A 493 -6.57 -1.20 10.22
CA ASN A 493 -7.61 -1.91 9.47
C ASN A 493 -7.05 -2.55 8.19
N ILE A 494 -6.14 -1.87 7.47
CA ILE A 494 -5.44 -2.45 6.31
C ILE A 494 -4.66 -3.70 6.72
N ILE A 495 -3.93 -3.67 7.84
CA ILE A 495 -3.21 -4.85 8.37
C ILE A 495 -4.19 -5.99 8.71
N LYS A 496 -5.30 -5.68 9.40
CA LYS A 496 -6.31 -6.68 9.75
C LYS A 496 -6.95 -7.29 8.51
N SER A 497 -7.26 -6.50 7.49
CA SER A 497 -7.76 -6.98 6.21
C SER A 497 -6.75 -7.86 5.48
N PHE A 498 -5.47 -7.51 5.51
CA PHE A 498 -4.39 -8.33 4.97
C PHE A 498 -4.34 -9.72 5.64
N ILE A 499 -4.42 -9.76 6.97
CA ILE A 499 -4.47 -11.01 7.74
C ILE A 499 -5.76 -11.79 7.45
N GLU A 500 -6.89 -11.11 7.27
CA GLU A 500 -8.16 -11.76 6.92
C GLU A 500 -8.08 -12.46 5.56
N VAL A 501 -7.49 -11.80 4.55
CA VAL A 501 -7.26 -12.41 3.24
C VAL A 501 -6.39 -13.66 3.37
N ILE A 502 -5.31 -13.60 4.17
CA ILE A 502 -4.45 -14.77 4.46
C ILE A 502 -5.26 -15.93 5.05
N LYS A 503 -6.16 -15.67 6.00
CA LYS A 503 -6.98 -16.72 6.63
C LYS A 503 -7.91 -17.42 5.62
N ASN A 504 -8.24 -16.75 4.51
CA ASN A 504 -9.07 -17.26 3.43
C ASN A 504 -8.26 -17.97 2.33
N VAL A 505 -7.05 -18.45 2.62
CA VAL A 505 -6.15 -19.13 1.67
C VAL A 505 -6.78 -20.32 0.95
N ASP A 506 -7.69 -21.06 1.61
CA ASP A 506 -8.40 -22.19 1.00
C ASP A 506 -9.34 -21.76 -0.14
N SER A 507 -9.77 -20.50 -0.14
CA SER A 507 -10.64 -19.91 -1.15
C SER A 507 -9.87 -19.34 -2.35
N TYR A 508 -8.53 -19.37 -2.37
CA TYR A 508 -7.74 -18.73 -3.43
C TYR A 508 -7.90 -19.35 -4.83
N ASN A 509 -8.52 -20.53 -4.93
CA ASN A 509 -8.93 -21.14 -6.19
C ASN A 509 -10.26 -20.56 -6.74
N GLN A 510 -10.94 -19.72 -5.95
CA GLN A 510 -12.13 -18.97 -6.35
C GLN A 510 -11.73 -17.66 -7.03
N LYS A 511 -12.74 -16.95 -7.53
CA LYS A 511 -12.55 -15.64 -8.17
C LYS A 511 -12.03 -14.61 -7.17
N ILE A 512 -11.20 -13.69 -7.66
CA ILE A 512 -10.56 -12.66 -6.82
C ILE A 512 -11.57 -11.80 -6.05
N ASN A 513 -12.78 -11.57 -6.59
CA ASN A 513 -13.83 -10.77 -5.94
C ASN A 513 -14.60 -11.52 -4.84
N GLU A 514 -14.44 -12.85 -4.75
CA GLU A 514 -15.06 -13.69 -3.71
C GLU A 514 -14.18 -13.82 -2.46
N ILE A 515 -12.93 -13.31 -2.51
CA ILE A 515 -12.00 -13.37 -1.39
C ILE A 515 -12.38 -12.32 -0.34
N GLU A 516 -12.82 -12.79 0.82
CA GLU A 516 -13.14 -11.96 1.98
C GLU A 516 -11.91 -11.23 2.50
N TYR A 517 -12.06 -9.94 2.76
CA TYR A 517 -11.02 -9.06 3.30
C TYR A 517 -11.50 -8.27 4.53
N ILE A 518 -12.80 -8.33 4.84
CA ILE A 518 -13.38 -7.68 6.01
C ILE A 518 -13.26 -8.66 7.18
N PRO A 519 -12.52 -8.30 8.26
CA PRO A 519 -12.42 -9.15 9.44
C PRO A 519 -13.80 -9.56 9.97
N VAL A 520 -13.94 -10.81 10.43
CA VAL A 520 -15.23 -11.38 10.86
C VAL A 520 -16.01 -10.47 11.82
N ASN A 521 -15.35 -9.93 12.84
CA ASN A 521 -15.97 -9.04 13.82
C ASN A 521 -16.46 -7.71 13.21
N GLU A 522 -15.71 -7.16 12.26
CA GLU A 522 -16.10 -5.94 11.55
C GLU A 522 -17.29 -6.22 10.62
N LYS A 523 -17.31 -7.38 9.97
CA LYS A 523 -18.44 -7.82 9.14
C LYS A 523 -19.71 -8.01 9.97
N GLU A 524 -19.63 -8.65 11.14
CA GLU A 524 -20.78 -8.76 12.04
C GLU A 524 -21.28 -7.38 12.51
N ARG A 525 -20.38 -6.45 12.82
CA ARG A 525 -20.74 -5.07 13.18
C ARG A 525 -21.50 -4.38 12.05
N ILE A 526 -20.97 -4.45 10.82
CA ILE A 526 -21.59 -3.81 9.64
C ILE A 526 -22.97 -4.42 9.35
N LEU A 527 -23.09 -5.75 9.39
CA LEU A 527 -24.32 -6.44 9.00
C LEU A 527 -25.40 -6.36 10.09
N ASN A 528 -25.02 -6.57 11.36
CA ASN A 528 -25.97 -6.79 12.45
C ASN A 528 -26.05 -5.63 13.43
N GLU A 529 -24.93 -5.02 13.82
CA GLU A 529 -24.93 -3.98 14.86
C GLU A 529 -25.41 -2.63 14.31
N PHE A 530 -24.93 -2.20 13.15
CA PHE A 530 -25.39 -0.95 12.53
C PHE A 530 -26.85 -1.01 12.05
N ASN A 531 -27.39 -2.22 11.86
CA ASN A 531 -28.76 -2.45 11.41
C ASN A 531 -29.66 -3.07 12.50
N SER A 532 -29.29 -2.95 13.78
CA SER A 532 -29.98 -3.65 14.89
C SER A 532 -31.40 -3.12 15.17
N ASP A 533 -31.68 -1.86 14.82
CA ASP A 533 -32.92 -1.18 15.19
C ASP A 533 -34.04 -1.45 14.17
N ILE A 534 -34.57 -2.68 14.18
CA ILE A 534 -35.86 -2.97 13.56
C ILE A 534 -36.96 -2.43 14.49
N ASN A 535 -37.24 -1.14 14.38
CA ASN A 535 -38.43 -0.56 14.99
C ASN A 535 -39.67 -1.11 14.26
N ASN A 536 -40.24 -2.20 14.78
CA ASN A 536 -41.56 -2.70 14.40
C ASN A 536 -42.64 -1.69 14.85
N TYR A 537 -42.74 -0.58 14.12
CA TYR A 537 -43.90 0.30 14.21
C TYR A 537 -45.11 -0.43 13.61
N GLU A 538 -46.20 -0.53 14.37
CA GLU A 538 -47.53 -0.90 13.83
C GLU A 538 -48.05 0.25 12.93
N CYS A 539 -47.41 0.45 11.78
CA CYS A 539 -47.65 1.57 10.87
C CYS A 539 -48.62 1.22 9.74
N ASP A 540 -49.54 0.28 9.94
CA ASP A 540 -50.56 -0.09 8.95
C ASP A 540 -51.69 0.95 8.83
N LYS A 541 -51.54 2.13 9.44
CA LYS A 541 -52.57 3.18 9.48
C LYS A 541 -52.25 4.30 8.51
N LEU A 542 -53.23 4.64 7.68
CA LEU A 542 -53.11 5.71 6.69
C LEU A 542 -53.22 7.09 7.35
N TYR A 543 -52.37 8.02 6.94
CA TYR A 543 -52.27 9.36 7.55
C TYR A 543 -53.62 10.10 7.59
N HIS A 544 -54.38 10.10 6.49
CA HIS A 544 -55.69 10.75 6.42
C HIS A 544 -56.73 10.08 7.32
N VAL A 545 -56.62 8.77 7.56
CA VAL A 545 -57.51 8.04 8.47
C VAL A 545 -57.23 8.43 9.93
N GLU A 546 -55.96 8.49 10.33
CA GLU A 546 -55.60 8.95 11.68
C GLU A 546 -55.94 10.42 11.89
N PHE A 547 -55.75 11.26 10.86
CA PHE A 547 -56.20 12.64 10.90
C PHE A 547 -57.71 12.73 11.13
N SER A 548 -58.51 11.95 10.40
CA SER A 548 -59.98 11.92 10.53
C SER A 548 -60.40 11.50 11.95
N LYS A 549 -59.68 10.56 12.58
CA LYS A 549 -59.93 10.15 13.98
C LYS A 549 -59.65 11.29 14.96
N ILE A 550 -58.51 11.96 14.82
CA ILE A 550 -58.14 13.11 15.66
C ILE A 550 -59.14 14.25 15.48
N ALA A 551 -59.58 14.51 14.25
CA ALA A 551 -60.55 15.56 13.95
C ALA A 551 -61.90 15.31 14.60
N LYS A 552 -62.37 14.06 14.63
CA LYS A 552 -63.57 13.66 15.39
C LYS A 552 -63.39 13.81 16.90
N GLN A 553 -62.18 13.56 17.42
CA GLN A 553 -61.90 13.63 18.86
C GLN A 553 -61.77 15.09 19.36
N TYR A 554 -61.21 15.98 18.54
CA TYR A 554 -60.91 17.37 18.93
C TYR A 554 -61.37 18.41 17.88
N PRO A 555 -62.66 18.44 17.52
CA PRO A 555 -63.16 19.22 16.37
C PRO A 555 -62.91 20.74 16.51
N GLU A 556 -63.02 21.28 17.71
CA GLU A 556 -62.90 22.72 17.98
C GLU A 556 -61.44 23.23 18.12
N ARG A 557 -60.45 22.33 18.15
CA ARG A 557 -59.05 22.76 18.28
C ARG A 557 -58.53 23.27 16.94
N ASN A 558 -57.70 24.31 16.97
CA ASN A 558 -57.06 24.83 15.75
C ASN A 558 -56.10 23.79 15.15
N ALA A 559 -56.31 23.44 13.87
CA ALA A 559 -55.44 22.58 13.09
C ALA A 559 -54.48 23.39 12.21
N ILE A 560 -54.98 24.47 11.58
CA ILE A 560 -54.18 25.37 10.74
C ILE A 560 -54.31 26.79 11.29
N VAL A 561 -53.16 27.47 11.40
CA VAL A 561 -53.08 28.91 11.63
C VAL A 561 -52.24 29.51 10.51
N CYS A 562 -52.87 30.28 9.64
CA CYS A 562 -52.24 30.93 8.49
C CYS A 562 -52.64 32.41 8.48
N ASN A 563 -51.74 33.27 8.97
CA ASN A 563 -52.03 34.69 9.23
C ASN A 563 -53.24 34.85 10.16
N GLU A 564 -54.29 35.55 9.73
CA GLU A 564 -55.53 35.74 10.48
C GLU A 564 -56.52 34.57 10.34
N VAL A 565 -56.28 33.66 9.39
CA VAL A 565 -57.14 32.50 9.15
C VAL A 565 -56.80 31.39 10.14
N LYS A 566 -57.81 30.95 10.88
CA LYS A 566 -57.74 29.81 11.80
C LYS A 566 -58.77 28.78 11.37
N ILE A 567 -58.32 27.57 11.07
CA ILE A 567 -59.17 26.44 10.68
C ILE A 567 -59.05 25.39 11.78
N SER A 568 -60.18 25.00 12.36
CA SER A 568 -60.24 23.94 13.36
C SER A 568 -60.04 22.56 12.72
N TYR A 569 -59.75 21.54 13.51
CA TYR A 569 -59.66 20.16 13.00
C TYR A 569 -60.97 19.70 12.36
N GLY A 570 -62.13 20.05 12.93
CA GLY A 570 -63.44 19.73 12.37
C GLY A 570 -63.67 20.42 11.03
N GLN A 571 -63.36 21.72 10.94
CA GLN A 571 -63.46 22.47 9.69
C GLN A 571 -62.52 21.92 8.61
N LEU A 572 -61.28 21.57 8.96
CA LEU A 572 -60.33 21.00 8.01
C LEU A 572 -60.77 19.62 7.50
N GLU A 573 -61.37 18.80 8.37
CA GLU A 573 -61.96 17.52 8.00
C GLU A 573 -63.11 17.70 7.01
N GLU A 574 -64.06 18.60 7.30
CA GLU A 574 -65.20 18.91 6.43
C GLU A 574 -64.73 19.45 5.06
N MET A 575 -63.82 20.43 5.07
CA MET A 575 -63.28 21.02 3.85
C MET A 575 -62.50 20.00 3.00
N SER A 576 -61.72 19.13 3.63
CA SER A 576 -60.96 18.10 2.90
C SER A 576 -61.86 16.96 2.40
N ASN A 577 -62.94 16.62 3.11
CA ASN A 577 -63.95 15.65 2.64
C ASN A 577 -64.68 16.19 1.41
N SER A 578 -65.14 17.45 1.46
CA SER A 578 -65.81 18.14 0.35
C SER A 578 -64.99 18.08 -0.95
N LEU A 579 -63.71 18.49 -0.86
CA LEU A 579 -62.80 18.46 -2.00
C LEU A 579 -62.47 17.02 -2.43
N ALA A 580 -62.39 16.07 -1.51
CA ALA A 580 -62.13 14.66 -1.84
C ALA A 580 -63.27 14.02 -2.64
N HIS A 581 -64.53 14.32 -2.29
CA HIS A 581 -65.69 13.86 -3.07
C HIS A 581 -65.65 14.42 -4.49
N TYR A 582 -65.35 15.71 -4.65
CA TYR A 582 -65.18 16.32 -5.97
C TYR A 582 -64.04 15.67 -6.77
N LEU A 583 -62.90 15.39 -6.14
CA LEU A 583 -61.79 14.69 -6.80
C LEU A 583 -62.21 13.29 -7.27
N ARG A 584 -63.03 12.55 -6.50
CA ARG A 584 -63.58 11.26 -6.95
C ARG A 584 -64.55 11.40 -8.10
N GLU A 585 -65.40 12.43 -8.10
CA GLU A 585 -66.28 12.74 -9.25
C GLU A 585 -65.47 13.04 -10.52
N CYS A 586 -64.29 13.66 -10.36
CA CYS A 586 -63.32 13.88 -11.44
C CYS A 586 -62.55 12.61 -11.85
N GLY A 587 -62.85 11.46 -11.25
CA GLY A 587 -62.25 10.16 -11.59
C GLY A 587 -60.90 9.88 -10.93
N ILE A 588 -60.56 10.58 -9.84
CA ILE A 588 -59.39 10.26 -9.02
C ILE A 588 -59.66 8.98 -8.22
N THR A 589 -58.71 8.06 -8.33
CA THR A 589 -58.72 6.71 -7.76
C THR A 589 -57.32 6.35 -7.27
N ARG A 590 -57.15 5.12 -6.76
CA ARG A 590 -55.86 4.60 -6.30
C ARG A 590 -54.77 4.74 -7.38
N ASN A 591 -53.59 5.18 -6.97
CA ASN A 591 -52.40 5.41 -7.80
C ASN A 591 -52.49 6.59 -8.78
N ASP A 592 -53.58 7.36 -8.82
CA ASP A 592 -53.60 8.60 -9.57
C ASP A 592 -52.74 9.65 -8.87
N ILE A 593 -51.94 10.40 -9.65
CA ILE A 593 -51.10 11.48 -9.14
C ILE A 593 -51.77 12.82 -9.47
N VAL A 594 -51.97 13.66 -8.46
CA VAL A 594 -52.61 14.96 -8.58
C VAL A 594 -51.59 16.06 -8.25
N PRO A 595 -51.08 16.79 -9.26
CA PRO A 595 -50.20 17.93 -9.04
C PRO A 595 -50.92 19.06 -8.29
N ILE A 596 -50.21 19.68 -7.35
CA ILE A 596 -50.65 20.88 -6.66
C ILE A 596 -49.63 22.01 -6.88
N ILE A 597 -50.03 23.02 -7.64
CA ILE A 597 -49.22 24.21 -7.95
C ILE A 597 -49.79 25.37 -7.13
N SER A 598 -49.27 25.61 -5.94
CA SER A 598 -49.89 26.54 -5.00
C SER A 598 -48.86 27.34 -4.22
N GLU A 599 -49.22 28.57 -3.85
CA GLU A 599 -48.50 29.29 -2.81
C GLU A 599 -48.73 28.65 -1.43
N ARG A 600 -47.83 28.94 -0.47
CA ARG A 600 -48.00 28.49 0.91
C ARG A 600 -49.30 29.06 1.49
N SER A 601 -50.31 28.20 1.62
CA SER A 601 -51.70 28.57 1.95
C SER A 601 -52.39 27.45 2.71
N HIS A 602 -53.53 27.76 3.35
CA HIS A 602 -54.38 26.75 3.97
C HIS A 602 -54.97 25.79 2.92
N TYR A 603 -55.25 26.28 1.71
CA TYR A 603 -55.70 25.47 0.57
C TYR A 603 -54.71 24.39 0.17
N TYR A 604 -53.39 24.63 0.29
CA TYR A 604 -52.40 23.59 0.04
C TYR A 604 -52.62 22.39 0.96
N ILE A 605 -52.78 22.62 2.27
CA ILE A 605 -53.01 21.54 3.25
C ILE A 605 -54.34 20.83 2.99
N ILE A 606 -55.42 21.59 2.74
CA ILE A 606 -56.73 21.04 2.37
C ILE A 606 -56.63 20.15 1.13
N GLY A 607 -55.95 20.61 0.09
CA GLY A 607 -55.70 19.88 -1.15
C GLY A 607 -54.93 18.57 -0.92
N THR A 608 -53.85 18.60 -0.14
CA THR A 608 -53.07 17.38 0.17
C THR A 608 -53.92 16.32 0.90
N LEU A 609 -54.68 16.72 1.93
CA LEU A 609 -55.57 15.81 2.65
C LEU A 609 -56.70 15.28 1.76
N ALA A 610 -57.30 16.14 0.94
CA ALA A 610 -58.37 15.77 0.03
C ALA A 610 -57.91 14.77 -1.03
N ILE A 611 -56.72 14.97 -1.62
CA ILE A 611 -56.12 14.04 -2.59
C ILE A 611 -55.89 12.67 -1.93
N SER A 612 -55.31 12.64 -0.73
CA SER A 612 -55.10 11.39 0.02
C SER A 612 -56.43 10.69 0.35
N LYS A 613 -57.46 11.43 0.76
CA LYS A 613 -58.82 10.92 1.00
C LYS A 613 -59.48 10.41 -0.29
N ALA A 614 -59.24 11.05 -1.42
CA ALA A 614 -59.70 10.61 -2.74
C ALA A 614 -58.96 9.36 -3.26
N GLY A 615 -57.90 8.90 -2.56
CA GLY A 615 -57.11 7.72 -2.92
C GLY A 615 -55.91 8.02 -3.82
N GLY A 616 -55.71 9.28 -4.21
CA GLY A 616 -54.57 9.70 -5.02
C GLY A 616 -53.33 10.05 -4.21
N ALA A 617 -52.21 10.21 -4.90
CA ALA A 617 -50.98 10.78 -4.37
C ALA A 617 -50.87 12.25 -4.80
N PHE A 618 -50.63 13.18 -3.87
CA PHE A 618 -50.41 14.57 -4.23
C PHE A 618 -48.96 14.76 -4.69
N LEU A 619 -48.76 15.55 -5.75
CA LEU A 619 -47.42 15.93 -6.24
C LEU A 619 -47.23 17.44 -6.05
N PRO A 620 -46.42 17.89 -5.08
CA PRO A 620 -46.13 19.31 -4.91
C PRO A 620 -45.25 19.81 -6.05
N VAL A 621 -45.70 20.86 -6.74
CA VAL A 621 -44.94 21.51 -7.82
C VAL A 621 -44.61 22.94 -7.40
N ASP A 622 -43.31 23.22 -7.23
CA ASP A 622 -42.85 24.56 -6.84
C ASP A 622 -43.05 25.54 -8.01
N LYS A 623 -43.83 26.59 -7.74
CA LYS A 623 -44.09 27.69 -8.67
C LYS A 623 -42.83 28.43 -9.15
N LYS A 624 -41.69 28.29 -8.44
CA LYS A 624 -40.41 28.92 -8.80
C LYS A 624 -39.65 28.16 -9.88
N LEU A 625 -40.07 26.95 -10.23
CA LEU A 625 -39.47 26.20 -11.32
C LEU A 625 -39.71 26.91 -12.66
N PRO A 626 -38.76 26.83 -13.61
CA PRO A 626 -39.00 27.26 -14.98
C PRO A 626 -40.21 26.53 -15.59
N ILE A 627 -40.99 27.21 -16.43
CA ILE A 627 -42.21 26.67 -17.03
C ILE A 627 -41.94 25.37 -17.78
N ASP A 628 -40.89 25.32 -18.59
CA ASP A 628 -40.49 24.10 -19.32
C ASP A 628 -40.29 22.89 -18.39
N ARG A 629 -39.79 23.11 -17.16
CA ARG A 629 -39.61 22.06 -16.15
C ARG A 629 -40.94 21.62 -15.54
N ILE A 630 -41.86 22.56 -15.31
CA ILE A 630 -43.21 22.26 -14.84
C ILE A 630 -43.96 21.46 -15.91
N GLU A 631 -43.89 21.87 -17.16
CA GLU A 631 -44.49 21.15 -18.28
C GLU A 631 -43.95 19.73 -18.38
N TYR A 632 -42.63 19.56 -18.32
CA TYR A 632 -42.01 18.24 -18.35
C TYR A 632 -42.53 17.31 -17.22
N ILE A 633 -42.68 17.84 -16.00
CA ILE A 633 -43.24 17.08 -14.87
C ILE A 633 -44.69 16.66 -15.16
N LEU A 634 -45.50 17.56 -15.71
CA LEU A 634 -46.91 17.30 -16.02
C LEU A 634 -47.08 16.32 -17.19
N GLU A 635 -46.19 16.34 -18.18
CA GLU A 635 -46.17 15.37 -19.28
C GLU A 635 -45.86 13.95 -18.79
N GLU A 636 -44.84 13.79 -17.93
CA GLU A 636 -44.47 12.49 -17.34
C GLU A 636 -45.58 11.92 -16.45
N VAL A 637 -46.27 12.79 -15.70
CA VAL A 637 -47.34 12.38 -14.78
C VAL A 637 -48.66 12.13 -15.52
N ASN A 638 -48.91 12.84 -16.61
CA ASN A 638 -50.17 12.86 -17.35
C ASN A 638 -51.41 12.94 -16.41
N PRO A 639 -51.52 14.00 -15.59
CA PRO A 639 -52.49 14.06 -14.50
C PRO A 639 -53.92 14.21 -15.03
N LYS A 640 -54.86 13.52 -14.38
CA LYS A 640 -56.30 13.70 -14.62
C LYS A 640 -56.80 15.09 -14.20
N ILE A 641 -56.20 15.66 -13.17
CA ILE A 641 -56.52 17.00 -12.65
C ILE A 641 -55.28 17.66 -12.06
N ILE A 642 -55.16 18.97 -12.20
CA ILE A 642 -54.15 19.82 -11.56
C ILE A 642 -54.85 20.77 -10.60
N LEU A 643 -54.47 20.75 -9.32
CA LEU A 643 -54.96 21.71 -8.34
C LEU A 643 -54.03 22.90 -8.28
N PHE A 644 -54.58 24.11 -8.18
CA PHE A 644 -53.76 25.30 -8.07
C PHE A 644 -54.39 26.36 -7.16
N TYR A 645 -53.56 27.25 -6.62
CA TYR A 645 -54.00 28.41 -5.84
C TYR A 645 -52.98 29.53 -5.95
N ASN A 646 -53.47 30.73 -6.29
CA ASN A 646 -52.69 31.95 -6.51
C ASN A 646 -51.51 31.79 -7.50
N THR A 647 -51.68 30.93 -8.50
CA THR A 647 -50.66 30.55 -9.50
C THR A 647 -51.25 30.47 -10.91
N GLN A 648 -52.33 31.22 -11.15
CA GLN A 648 -53.06 31.25 -12.44
C GLN A 648 -52.13 31.54 -13.63
N TYR A 649 -51.13 32.42 -13.46
CA TYR A 649 -50.16 32.76 -14.51
C TYR A 649 -49.35 31.54 -15.00
N ILE A 650 -49.11 30.54 -14.14
CA ILE A 650 -48.42 29.30 -14.52
C ILE A 650 -49.35 28.43 -15.35
N ILE A 651 -50.62 28.31 -14.92
CA ILE A 651 -51.63 27.53 -15.64
C ILE A 651 -51.88 28.11 -17.04
N GLU A 652 -51.90 29.44 -17.17
CA GLU A 652 -52.02 30.13 -18.47
C GLU A 652 -50.82 29.90 -19.38
N GLN A 653 -49.61 29.81 -18.83
CA GLN A 653 -48.39 29.58 -19.61
C GLN A 653 -48.25 28.13 -20.12
N ILE A 654 -48.84 27.17 -19.41
CA ILE A 654 -48.91 25.75 -19.82
C ILE A 654 -50.08 25.50 -20.81
N GLY A 655 -50.86 26.55 -21.13
CA GLY A 655 -52.24 26.56 -21.62
C GLY A 655 -52.58 25.95 -22.99
N ASP A 656 -51.74 25.10 -23.59
CA ASP A 656 -52.02 24.42 -24.87
C ASP A 656 -52.22 22.89 -24.76
N LYS A 657 -52.13 22.30 -23.54
CA LYS A 657 -52.08 20.84 -23.35
C LYS A 657 -53.35 20.15 -22.80
N ASN A 658 -54.51 20.84 -22.77
CA ASN A 658 -55.82 20.27 -22.35
C ASN A 658 -55.84 19.59 -20.95
N TYR A 659 -54.98 20.00 -20.01
CA TYR A 659 -55.09 19.51 -18.62
C TYR A 659 -56.35 20.05 -17.94
N HIS A 660 -57.06 19.20 -17.19
CA HIS A 660 -58.14 19.66 -16.32
C HIS A 660 -57.55 20.38 -15.11
N THR A 661 -57.70 21.70 -15.02
CA THR A 661 -57.12 22.51 -13.95
C THR A 661 -58.21 23.05 -13.02
N TYR A 662 -57.98 23.03 -11.71
CA TYR A 662 -58.96 23.41 -10.71
C TYR A 662 -58.38 24.35 -9.65
N ASN A 663 -58.98 25.53 -9.51
CA ASN A 663 -58.60 26.51 -8.49
C ASN A 663 -59.22 26.13 -7.14
N LEU A 664 -58.38 25.89 -6.14
CA LEU A 664 -58.81 25.50 -4.79
C LEU A 664 -59.68 26.57 -4.12
N GLU A 665 -59.45 27.85 -4.40
CA GLU A 665 -60.25 28.95 -3.82
C GLU A 665 -61.70 28.97 -4.32
N ASN A 666 -61.95 28.44 -5.52
CA ASN A 666 -63.28 28.44 -6.13
C ASN A 666 -64.15 27.25 -5.68
N HIS A 667 -63.60 26.33 -4.88
CA HIS A 667 -64.34 25.18 -4.40
C HIS A 667 -65.37 25.57 -3.34
N ASN A 668 -66.60 25.06 -3.46
CA ASN A 668 -67.61 25.24 -2.42
C ASN A 668 -67.40 24.19 -1.33
N TYR A 669 -66.75 24.58 -0.24
CA TYR A 669 -66.42 23.68 0.87
C TYR A 669 -67.60 23.30 1.78
N ASP A 670 -68.77 23.91 1.59
CA ASP A 670 -69.97 23.68 2.41
C ASP A 670 -70.82 22.49 1.91
N ILE A 671 -70.48 21.89 0.76
CA ILE A 671 -71.19 20.74 0.18
C ILE A 671 -70.42 19.44 0.40
N ASN A 672 -71.12 18.30 0.49
CA ASN A 672 -70.50 16.96 0.59
C ASN A 672 -69.42 16.87 1.70
N ASN A 673 -69.64 17.48 2.86
CA ASN A 673 -68.68 17.51 3.97
C ASN A 673 -68.65 16.21 4.82
N GLU A 674 -69.51 15.24 4.48
CA GLU A 674 -69.60 13.95 5.15
C GLU A 674 -68.34 13.10 4.92
N TYR A 675 -68.07 12.22 5.89
CA TYR A 675 -66.92 11.31 5.84
C TYR A 675 -66.90 10.50 4.55
N ILE A 676 -65.71 10.38 3.97
CA ILE A 676 -65.48 9.69 2.71
C ILE A 676 -64.82 8.33 2.98
N ASP A 677 -65.50 7.25 2.58
CA ASP A 677 -65.01 5.88 2.80
C ASP A 677 -63.67 5.65 2.10
N ASN A 678 -62.76 4.94 2.75
CA ASN A 678 -61.42 4.72 2.24
C ASN A 678 -61.45 3.83 0.99
N ILE A 679 -60.84 4.28 -0.11
CA ILE A 679 -60.73 3.48 -1.36
C ILE A 679 -59.77 2.29 -1.21
N ASN A 680 -58.91 2.30 -0.18
CA ASN A 680 -57.90 1.28 0.04
C ASN A 680 -58.31 0.19 1.05
N GLU A 681 -59.54 0.25 1.60
CA GLU A 681 -60.20 -0.85 2.30
C GLU A 681 -61.05 -1.66 1.32
#